data_AF-A0A940WC39-F1
#
_entry.id   AF-A0A940WC39-F1
#
_cell.length_a   1.000
_cell.length_b   1.000
_cell.length_c   1.000
_cell.angle_alpha   90.00
_cell.angle_beta   90.00
_cell.angle_gamma   90.00
#
_symmetry.space_group_name_H-M   'P 1'
#
loop_
_entity.id
_entity.type
_entity.pdbx_description
1 polymer ?
#
loop_
_entity_poly.entity_id
_entity_poly.type
_entity_poly.pdbx_seq_one_letter_code
_entity_poly.pdbx_strand_id
1 'polypeptide(L)'
;MARSSRLAPLIFAGWLAFLPAPSAGEEDRPPSGSGPVIASISFQVPSPYQITYEECYGLVTLRPGDRLTEEKVRESIRRLYTRSMFREVTAYVREDAGKANLLFFLRPVPLVAEIEVSGQKSVTAAQIISASRIRRGGPLAERDLAEAETAVRTLLAGRGFTTGKCTIQVSCSVVNGAGKVRITVEEGEPGLVGTLAIPGAAFFPPERIAEILGVEAGKPFDFQGWEKGLARIRMEYKKSGFLTVRVEGSVPLCGDGIGLCPRAEVVEGRRYDVRWEGAQEFSPEKLAKVSGLYGTEEVTEGALTYDLRERILAGYRQGGYLRAQTDVAVGEESDGKVPLIVKIQEGQAGFIKEIRFEGNRGVPAETLLRQMSTRKRGTFHWLTGSGKYNEEEWRQDQNAIVGYYQKEGYVRMKIAGVDDEWDAGGGITKIVRVEEGTRYRLREILFLGNDHFLRSEFLALMRNKEGMFVDYIGLEHDQETITAKYRNSGFLDVTVEGTVDFDEGKDTVVARFTFVEGPRYRLGSVIVQGTLLTDPVAVLRENPIPSGRYAGEEALLKFQQSVYGTGLYKSVRLQRVKRPAEGVLDIVVEVEETMFLDLEFAGGYATDTGVRGSVYAKDRSLDGLGRSLSGLVLIGQKQENYQLEMREPYILGNRWKWEGVLTASHLFKENPSFSLKKTALIAGLNHEILERSTVSLQYEYSLDETFDVDPGAIISPEDQGRANIASVRALVVLDFRDDPFNPKRGLYASGVGELASELLGSQVDYWSLTGQTSFYLPVVRRNSLALSARAGVILPYGISSEVPIQKRFFAGGRTTVRGFEQDTLGPIGADGAPIGGEYQLILNAEMRVPLQYGLLAAAFVDAGSVWLRDPSMYGFDLRETAGLSLRYITPVGPISVDYGWKLDRRPGESPGEWSFTIGMVF
;
A
#
# COMPACT_ATOMS: atom_id res chain seq x y z
N MET A 1 71.72 17.82 4.65
CA MET A 1 71.79 16.67 3.71
C MET A 1 70.39 16.12 3.51
N ALA A 2 69.96 16.02 2.24
CA ALA A 2 68.82 15.26 1.66
C ALA A 2 67.40 15.52 2.20
N ARG A 3 66.33 15.68 1.41
CA ARG A 3 66.08 15.80 -0.04
C ARG A 3 64.66 16.38 -0.15
N SER A 4 64.48 17.41 -0.98
CA SER A 4 63.19 18.04 -1.27
C SER A 4 62.37 17.24 -2.30
N SER A 5 61.06 17.08 -2.10
CA SER A 5 60.10 16.79 -3.17
C SER A 5 58.93 17.79 -3.07
N ARG A 6 58.80 18.66 -4.07
CA ARG A 6 57.72 19.64 -4.20
C ARG A 6 56.47 18.96 -4.76
N LEU A 7 55.35 19.06 -4.06
CA LEU A 7 54.00 18.85 -4.59
C LEU A 7 53.47 20.22 -5.04
N ALA A 8 53.06 20.35 -6.30
CA ALA A 8 52.37 21.53 -6.81
C ALA A 8 50.88 21.22 -6.95
N PRO A 9 49.96 22.02 -6.38
CA PRO A 9 48.53 21.87 -6.62
C PRO A 9 48.13 22.60 -7.92
N LEU A 10 47.34 21.93 -8.76
CA LEU A 10 46.57 22.57 -9.83
C LEU A 10 45.16 22.83 -9.27
N ILE A 11 44.83 24.09 -9.02
CA ILE A 11 43.50 24.55 -8.60
C ILE A 11 42.85 25.20 -9.82
N PHE A 12 41.70 24.70 -10.27
CA PHE A 12 40.86 25.39 -11.26
C PHE A 12 39.47 25.61 -10.67
N ALA A 13 39.09 26.88 -10.52
CA ALA A 13 37.74 27.33 -10.23
C ALA A 13 37.09 27.78 -11.54
N GLY A 14 35.95 27.19 -11.92
CA GLY A 14 35.21 27.54 -13.13
C GLY A 14 33.96 28.34 -12.81
N TRP A 15 33.93 29.61 -13.23
CA TRP A 15 32.70 30.41 -13.39
C TRP A 15 32.30 30.40 -14.87
N LEU A 16 31.01 30.14 -15.14
CA LEU A 16 30.41 30.14 -16.47
C LEU A 16 29.84 31.52 -16.80
N ALA A 17 30.37 32.15 -17.85
CA ALA A 17 29.70 33.26 -18.54
C ALA A 17 29.83 33.05 -20.06
N PHE A 18 28.69 33.08 -20.75
CA PHE A 18 28.54 33.01 -22.20
C PHE A 18 29.03 34.29 -22.87
N LEU A 19 29.71 34.17 -24.03
CA LEU A 19 29.53 34.93 -25.30
C LEU A 19 30.66 34.56 -26.31
N PRO A 20 30.52 34.85 -27.62
CA PRO A 20 30.86 33.92 -28.70
C PRO A 20 32.29 34.02 -29.24
N ALA A 21 32.71 32.94 -29.88
CA ALA A 21 34.02 32.75 -30.49
C ALA A 21 34.28 33.64 -31.71
N PRO A 22 35.56 34.00 -31.94
CA PRO A 22 36.13 34.03 -33.26
C PRO A 22 37.11 32.86 -33.46
N SER A 23 37.06 32.32 -34.67
CA SER A 23 37.93 31.30 -35.25
C SER A 23 39.42 31.62 -35.12
N ALA A 24 40.20 30.65 -34.65
CA ALA A 24 41.64 30.62 -34.88
C ALA A 24 42.18 29.18 -34.85
N GLY A 25 42.95 28.84 -35.89
CA GLY A 25 44.18 28.07 -35.80
C GLY A 25 44.07 26.57 -35.55
N GLU A 26 44.32 25.79 -36.60
CA GLU A 26 45.02 24.51 -36.46
C GLU A 26 46.35 24.75 -35.74
N GLU A 27 46.46 24.30 -34.49
CA GLU A 27 47.74 24.05 -33.84
C GLU A 27 47.90 22.55 -33.59
N ASP A 28 49.08 22.07 -33.96
CA ASP A 28 49.58 20.70 -33.93
C ASP A 28 49.25 19.94 -32.63
N ARG A 29 48.59 18.78 -32.75
CA ARG A 29 48.47 17.82 -31.64
C ARG A 29 49.76 17.00 -31.54
N PRO A 30 50.43 16.93 -30.36
CA PRO A 30 51.52 15.98 -30.17
C PRO A 30 50.98 14.54 -30.06
N PRO A 31 51.80 13.51 -30.33
CA PRO A 31 51.34 12.14 -30.48
C PRO A 31 50.82 11.54 -29.16
N SER A 32 49.70 10.81 -29.26
CA SER A 32 49.17 9.97 -28.20
C SER A 32 50.15 8.82 -27.88
N GLY A 33 50.76 8.78 -26.69
CA GLY A 33 51.44 7.54 -26.30
C GLY A 33 52.39 7.48 -25.08
N SER A 34 52.70 8.54 -24.33
CA SER A 34 53.82 8.48 -23.33
C SER A 34 53.45 8.74 -21.87
N GLY A 35 52.33 8.18 -21.38
CA GLY A 35 52.01 8.20 -19.94
C GLY A 35 52.65 7.06 -19.15
N PRO A 36 53.00 7.24 -17.86
CA PRO A 36 53.50 6.16 -17.00
C PRO A 36 52.46 5.04 -16.80
N VAL A 37 52.93 3.84 -16.48
CA VAL A 37 52.05 2.68 -16.22
C VAL A 37 51.54 2.73 -14.79
N ILE A 38 50.23 2.61 -14.60
CA ILE A 38 49.62 2.67 -13.26
C ILE A 38 50.04 1.44 -12.45
N ALA A 39 50.72 1.66 -11.34
CA ALA A 39 51.15 0.60 -10.43
C ALA A 39 50.10 0.29 -9.35
N SER A 40 49.41 1.32 -8.84
CA SER A 40 48.36 1.16 -7.85
C SER A 40 47.34 2.29 -7.89
N ILE A 41 46.11 2.00 -7.44
CA ILE A 41 45.04 2.97 -7.23
C ILE A 41 44.56 2.81 -5.80
N SER A 42 44.55 3.89 -5.04
CA SER A 42 44.05 3.96 -3.67
C SER A 42 42.96 5.03 -3.55
N PHE A 43 42.07 4.83 -2.58
CA PHE A 43 41.01 5.76 -2.23
C PHE A 43 41.18 6.17 -0.78
N GLN A 44 41.05 7.46 -0.53
CA GLN A 44 41.01 8.02 0.81
C GLN A 44 39.67 8.70 0.99
N VAL A 45 38.84 8.08 1.82
CA VAL A 45 37.59 8.64 2.31
C VAL A 45 37.85 9.08 3.76
N PRO A 46 37.56 10.33 4.15
CA PRO A 46 37.70 10.78 5.53
C PRO A 46 36.90 9.87 6.47
N SER A 47 37.49 9.51 7.62
CA SER A 47 36.69 8.99 8.73
C SER A 47 35.61 10.01 9.07
N PRO A 48 34.36 9.60 9.32
CA PRO A 48 33.90 8.25 9.65
C PRO A 48 33.05 7.56 8.57
N TYR A 49 33.08 8.04 7.32
CA TYR A 49 32.24 7.49 6.25
C TYR A 49 32.70 6.07 5.89
N GLN A 50 31.82 5.08 6.04
CA GLN A 50 32.10 3.70 5.67
C GLN A 50 31.79 3.47 4.18
N ILE A 51 32.64 4.00 3.31
CA ILE A 51 32.63 3.65 1.88
C ILE A 51 33.81 2.73 1.63
N THR A 52 33.53 1.53 1.16
CA THR A 52 34.53 0.49 0.94
C THR A 52 35.42 0.83 -0.26
N TYR A 53 36.63 0.24 -0.26
CA TYR A 53 37.53 0.32 -1.42
C TYR A 53 36.86 -0.22 -2.69
N GLU A 54 36.07 -1.28 -2.56
CA GLU A 54 35.40 -1.95 -3.67
C GLU A 54 34.34 -1.05 -4.33
N GLU A 55 33.54 -0.34 -3.52
CA GLU A 55 32.56 0.66 -4.00
C GLU A 55 33.24 1.79 -4.79
N CYS A 56 34.39 2.29 -4.32
CA CYS A 56 35.12 3.36 -5.01
C CYS A 56 35.86 2.87 -6.26
N TYR A 57 36.51 1.70 -6.16
CA TYR A 57 37.30 1.11 -7.25
C TYR A 57 36.45 0.75 -8.46
N GLY A 58 35.22 0.29 -8.21
CA GLY A 58 34.24 0.02 -9.27
C GLY A 58 33.78 1.24 -10.06
N LEU A 59 33.97 2.46 -9.54
CA LEU A 59 33.52 3.72 -10.17
C LEU A 59 34.57 4.40 -11.06
N VAL A 60 35.84 4.03 -10.90
CA VAL A 60 36.98 4.57 -11.66
C VAL A 60 37.19 3.74 -12.93
N THR A 61 37.63 4.36 -14.04
CA THR A 61 37.92 3.65 -15.31
C THR A 61 39.32 3.06 -15.36
N LEU A 62 40.26 3.69 -14.66
CA LEU A 62 41.67 3.31 -14.60
C LEU A 62 41.85 1.97 -13.86
N ARG A 63 42.76 1.13 -14.35
CA ARG A 63 43.18 -0.11 -13.69
C ARG A 63 44.71 -0.15 -13.53
N PRO A 64 45.26 -0.84 -12.51
CA PRO A 64 46.68 -1.17 -12.47
C PRO A 64 47.11 -1.89 -13.76
N GLY A 65 48.19 -1.43 -14.38
CA GLY A 65 48.67 -1.88 -15.70
C GLY A 65 48.26 -0.99 -16.87
N ASP A 66 47.25 -0.12 -16.73
CA ASP A 66 46.89 0.86 -17.76
C ASP A 66 47.96 1.95 -17.88
N ARG A 67 48.07 2.57 -19.06
CA ARG A 67 48.79 3.84 -19.19
C ARG A 67 47.94 4.99 -18.66
N LEU A 68 48.55 5.83 -17.83
CA LEU A 68 47.92 7.03 -17.30
C LEU A 68 47.73 8.06 -18.41
N THR A 69 46.48 8.48 -18.63
CA THR A 69 46.16 9.64 -19.49
C THR A 69 45.27 10.59 -18.72
N GLU A 70 45.43 11.89 -18.99
CA GLU A 70 44.62 12.92 -18.34
C GLU A 70 43.11 12.72 -18.62
N GLU A 71 42.78 12.25 -19.82
CA GLU A 71 41.40 11.94 -20.23
C GLU A 71 40.77 10.84 -19.37
N LYS A 72 41.49 9.73 -19.11
CA LYS A 72 41.00 8.63 -18.26
C LYS A 72 40.86 9.03 -16.79
N VAL A 73 41.75 9.90 -16.29
CA VAL A 73 41.63 10.48 -14.93
C VAL A 73 40.40 11.37 -14.85
N ARG A 74 40.21 12.25 -15.84
CA ARG A 74 39.05 13.15 -15.91
C ARG A 74 37.74 12.38 -16.01
N GLU A 75 37.70 11.30 -16.80
CA GLU A 75 36.54 10.42 -16.88
C GLU A 75 36.26 9.71 -15.55
N SER A 76 37.29 9.23 -14.86
CA SER A 76 37.17 8.61 -13.54
C SER A 76 36.63 9.58 -12.48
N ILE A 77 37.14 10.82 -12.45
CA ILE A 77 36.63 11.89 -11.60
C ILE A 77 35.16 12.19 -11.93
N ARG A 78 34.83 12.29 -13.23
CA ARG A 78 33.46 12.54 -13.68
C ARG A 78 32.50 11.42 -13.25
N ARG A 79 32.91 10.16 -13.34
CA ARG A 79 32.11 9.01 -12.91
C ARG A 79 31.86 9.01 -11.40
N LEU A 80 32.87 9.34 -10.61
CA LEU A 80 32.72 9.51 -9.16
C LEU A 80 31.75 10.65 -8.81
N TYR A 81 31.81 11.78 -9.53
CA TYR A 81 30.87 12.89 -9.35
C TYR A 81 29.44 12.58 -9.80
N THR A 82 29.27 11.86 -10.92
CA THR A 82 27.95 11.58 -11.53
C THR A 82 27.06 10.70 -10.63
N ARG A 83 27.63 10.02 -9.64
CA ARG A 83 26.90 9.16 -8.69
C ARG A 83 26.31 9.90 -7.50
N SER A 84 26.46 11.22 -7.41
CA SER A 84 25.94 12.08 -6.34
C SER A 84 26.38 11.69 -4.92
N MET A 85 27.39 10.83 -4.78
CA MET A 85 27.91 10.36 -3.49
C MET A 85 28.93 11.30 -2.86
N PHE A 86 29.65 12.05 -3.69
CA PHE A 86 30.80 12.85 -3.28
C PHE A 86 30.59 14.30 -3.66
N ARG A 87 30.78 15.21 -2.70
CA ARG A 87 30.83 16.65 -2.96
C ARG A 87 32.18 17.09 -3.51
N GLU A 88 33.24 16.33 -3.22
CA GLU A 88 34.59 16.61 -3.69
C GLU A 88 35.28 15.31 -4.10
N VAL A 89 35.89 15.33 -5.29
CA VAL A 89 36.71 14.25 -5.82
C VAL A 89 38.00 14.85 -6.33
N THR A 90 39.11 14.55 -5.66
CA THR A 90 40.44 15.03 -6.04
C THR A 90 41.35 13.83 -6.30
N ALA A 91 42.03 13.82 -7.44
CA ALA A 91 43.00 12.77 -7.77
C ALA A 91 44.43 13.30 -7.64
N TYR A 92 45.25 12.61 -6.86
CA TYR A 92 46.68 12.85 -6.75
C TYR A 92 47.43 11.75 -7.50
N VAL A 93 48.40 12.14 -8.32
CA VAL A 93 49.28 11.20 -9.01
C VAL A 93 50.69 11.35 -8.45
N ARG A 94 51.28 10.24 -8.04
CA ARG A 94 52.71 10.17 -7.71
C ARG A 94 53.39 9.25 -8.72
N GLU A 95 54.26 9.83 -9.53
CA GLU A 95 55.06 9.10 -10.50
C GLU A 95 56.42 8.73 -9.91
N ASP A 96 56.86 7.48 -10.14
CA ASP A 96 58.18 6.99 -9.78
C ASP A 96 58.67 5.98 -10.82
N ALA A 97 59.86 6.20 -11.39
CA ALA A 97 60.51 5.32 -12.38
C ALA A 97 59.59 4.82 -13.52
N GLY A 98 58.76 5.71 -14.10
CA GLY A 98 57.83 5.36 -15.19
C GLY A 98 56.56 4.63 -14.76
N LYS A 99 56.32 4.50 -13.45
CA LYS A 99 55.09 3.97 -12.85
C LYS A 99 54.33 5.07 -12.11
N ALA A 100 53.00 5.02 -12.12
CA ALA A 100 52.13 6.00 -11.44
C ALA A 100 51.29 5.36 -10.34
N ASN A 101 51.27 5.98 -9.16
CA ASN A 101 50.35 5.65 -8.07
C ASN A 101 49.28 6.74 -8.00
N LEU A 102 48.01 6.36 -8.18
CA LEU A 102 46.86 7.25 -8.07
C LEU A 102 46.24 7.16 -6.69
N LEU A 103 46.00 8.31 -6.06
CA LEU A 103 45.23 8.44 -4.84
C LEU A 103 44.02 9.33 -5.12
N PHE A 104 42.82 8.77 -5.03
CA PHE A 104 41.58 9.54 -5.06
C PHE A 104 41.18 9.92 -3.64
N PHE A 105 41.22 11.22 -3.34
CA PHE A 105 40.65 11.79 -2.13
C PHE A 105 39.17 12.11 -2.37
N LEU A 106 38.29 11.46 -1.62
CA LEU A 106 36.85 11.50 -1.83
C LEU A 106 36.16 12.06 -0.59
N ARG A 107 35.40 13.14 -0.74
CA ARG A 107 34.64 13.74 0.37
C ARG A 107 33.14 13.46 0.15
N PRO A 108 32.52 12.57 0.95
CA PRO A 108 31.12 12.21 0.76
C PRO A 108 30.16 13.37 1.02
N VAL A 109 28.97 13.29 0.44
CA VAL A 109 27.82 14.11 0.82
C VAL A 109 27.25 13.53 2.12
N PRO A 110 27.16 14.31 3.22
CA PRO A 110 26.62 13.82 4.48
C PRO A 110 25.11 13.53 4.36
N LEU A 111 24.62 12.53 5.10
CA LEU A 111 23.18 12.25 5.20
C LEU A 111 22.57 12.98 6.40
N VAL A 112 21.31 13.40 6.29
CA VAL A 112 20.60 14.09 7.39
C VAL A 112 20.31 13.11 8.52
N ALA A 113 20.97 13.27 9.67
CA ALA A 113 20.75 12.45 10.87
C ALA A 113 19.56 12.95 11.69
N GLU A 114 19.50 14.27 11.86
CA GLU A 114 18.60 14.98 12.77
C GLU A 114 18.28 16.35 12.17
N ILE A 115 17.04 16.80 12.35
CA ILE A 115 16.61 18.16 11.96
C ILE A 115 16.09 18.85 13.22
N GLU A 116 16.76 19.92 13.63
CA GLU A 116 16.38 20.77 14.76
C GLU A 116 15.85 22.10 14.22
N VAL A 117 14.69 22.54 14.68
CA VAL A 117 14.12 23.85 14.29
C VAL A 117 14.05 24.76 15.51
N SER A 118 14.61 25.96 15.39
CA SER A 118 14.69 26.94 16.46
C SER A 118 14.40 28.36 15.96
N GLY A 119 13.95 29.25 16.86
CA GLY A 119 13.64 30.65 16.57
C GLY A 119 12.21 30.93 16.08
N GLN A 120 11.47 29.90 15.69
CA GLN A 120 10.05 29.98 15.34
C GLN A 120 9.18 30.34 16.55
N LYS A 121 8.19 31.22 16.35
CA LYS A 121 7.23 31.65 17.38
C LYS A 121 5.80 31.37 16.93
N SER A 122 5.48 31.67 15.67
CA SER A 122 4.13 31.60 15.12
C SER A 122 3.92 30.38 14.21
N VAL A 123 4.99 29.87 13.60
CA VAL A 123 4.96 28.66 12.77
C VAL A 123 5.48 27.45 13.55
N THR A 124 4.87 26.28 13.37
CA THR A 124 5.32 25.05 14.07
C THR A 124 6.58 24.46 13.43
N ALA A 125 7.41 23.79 14.22
CA ALA A 125 8.60 23.09 13.73
C ALA A 125 8.26 22.05 12.63
N ALA A 126 7.14 21.33 12.78
CA ALA A 126 6.69 20.35 11.79
C ALA A 126 6.36 20.99 10.41
N GLN A 127 5.74 22.17 10.41
CA GLN A 127 5.46 22.91 9.17
C GLN A 127 6.75 23.36 8.48
N ILE A 128 7.74 23.83 9.24
CA ILE A 128 9.05 24.25 8.72
C ILE A 128 9.82 23.05 8.14
N ILE A 129 9.85 21.91 8.83
CA ILE A 129 10.48 20.67 8.34
C ILE A 129 9.78 20.18 7.06
N SER A 130 8.45 20.21 7.03
CA SER A 130 7.71 19.79 5.84
C SER A 130 7.95 20.72 4.64
N ALA A 131 8.04 22.03 4.86
CA ALA A 131 8.26 23.00 3.79
C ALA A 131 9.70 22.99 3.28
N SER A 132 10.69 22.75 4.14
CA SER A 132 12.11 22.71 3.78
C SER A 132 12.44 21.56 2.82
N ARG A 133 11.58 20.53 2.74
CA ARG A 133 11.79 19.30 1.94
C ARG A 133 13.03 18.49 2.35
N ILE A 134 13.75 18.90 3.39
CA ILE A 134 14.87 18.16 3.96
C ILE A 134 14.29 16.96 4.71
N ARG A 135 14.79 15.77 4.40
CA ARG A 135 14.34 14.52 5.00
C ARG A 135 15.48 13.83 5.71
N ARG A 136 15.18 13.25 6.87
CA ARG A 136 16.10 12.34 7.57
C ARG A 136 16.49 11.19 6.65
N GLY A 137 17.77 10.83 6.62
CA GLY A 137 18.34 9.84 5.70
C GLY A 137 18.60 10.36 4.28
N GLY A 138 18.11 11.55 3.91
CA GLY A 138 18.39 12.16 2.61
C GLY A 138 19.80 12.76 2.52
N PRO A 139 20.35 12.93 1.30
CA PRO A 139 21.62 13.60 1.08
C PRO A 139 21.51 15.10 1.43
N LEU A 140 22.62 15.67 1.89
CA LEU A 140 22.71 17.07 2.28
C LEU A 140 23.62 17.84 1.32
N ALA A 141 23.13 18.09 0.10
CA ALA A 141 23.85 18.90 -0.87
C ALA A 141 23.62 20.41 -0.62
N GLU A 142 24.61 21.24 -0.96
CA GLU A 142 24.51 22.71 -0.78
C GLU A 142 23.33 23.31 -1.56
N ARG A 143 23.01 22.75 -2.73
CA ARG A 143 21.85 23.16 -3.52
C ARG A 143 20.53 22.90 -2.77
N ASP A 144 20.40 21.75 -2.12
CA ASP A 144 19.18 21.37 -1.39
C ASP A 144 18.95 22.29 -0.18
N LEU A 145 20.03 22.78 0.44
CA LEU A 145 19.97 23.76 1.54
C LEU A 145 19.41 25.11 1.06
N ALA A 146 19.86 25.59 -0.10
CA ALA A 146 19.37 26.86 -0.67
C ALA A 146 17.91 26.76 -1.12
N GLU A 147 17.51 25.63 -1.71
CA GLU A 147 16.12 25.36 -2.07
C GLU A 147 15.24 25.25 -0.81
N ALA A 148 15.73 24.61 0.25
CA ALA A 148 15.07 24.52 1.54
C ALA A 148 14.87 25.89 2.22
N GLU A 149 15.91 26.75 2.23
CA GLU A 149 15.79 28.12 2.75
C GLU A 149 14.75 28.92 1.99
N THR A 150 14.74 28.80 0.66
CA THR A 150 13.77 29.48 -0.20
C THR A 150 12.35 29.00 0.12
N ALA A 151 12.15 27.68 0.23
CA ALA A 151 10.84 27.10 0.52
C ALA A 151 10.33 27.49 1.92
N VAL A 152 11.20 27.52 2.94
CA VAL A 152 10.84 28.00 4.28
C VAL A 152 10.54 29.51 4.27
N ARG A 153 11.30 30.32 3.53
CA ARG A 153 10.99 31.76 3.34
C ARG A 153 9.64 31.95 2.64
N THR A 154 9.31 31.14 1.64
CA THR A 154 7.99 31.16 0.99
C THR A 154 6.87 30.80 1.97
N LEU A 155 7.08 29.81 2.85
CA LEU A 155 6.13 29.47 3.93
C LEU A 155 5.92 30.66 4.87
N LEU A 156 7.01 31.30 5.33
CA LEU A 156 6.98 32.46 6.21
C LEU A 156 6.25 33.63 5.54
N ALA A 157 6.63 33.97 4.31
CA ALA A 157 5.97 35.00 3.52
C ALA A 157 4.46 34.72 3.36
N GLY A 158 4.09 33.47 3.12
CA GLY A 158 2.69 33.04 3.06
C GLY A 158 1.93 33.19 4.39
N ARG A 159 2.65 33.22 5.53
CA ARG A 159 2.10 33.49 6.87
C ARG A 159 2.25 34.96 7.31
N GLY A 160 2.60 35.85 6.39
CA GLY A 160 2.69 37.30 6.65
C GLY A 160 4.09 37.80 6.96
N PHE A 161 5.07 36.92 7.06
CA PHE A 161 6.45 37.23 7.45
C PHE A 161 7.32 37.47 6.22
N THR A 162 7.06 38.57 5.51
CA THR A 162 7.71 38.88 4.21
C THR A 162 9.19 39.24 4.33
N THR A 163 9.61 39.73 5.50
CA THR A 163 11.03 39.99 5.84
C THR A 163 11.69 38.83 6.60
N GLY A 164 10.96 37.73 6.80
CA GLY A 164 11.44 36.56 7.51
C GLY A 164 12.72 36.01 6.92
N LYS A 165 13.70 35.76 7.77
CA LYS A 165 14.97 35.13 7.42
C LYS A 165 14.95 33.69 7.90
N CYS A 166 15.40 32.81 7.03
CA CYS A 166 15.74 31.45 7.41
C CYS A 166 17.24 31.29 7.17
N THR A 167 17.94 30.79 8.18
CA THR A 167 19.33 30.34 8.06
C THR A 167 19.36 28.87 8.38
N ILE A 168 19.81 28.05 7.43
CA ILE A 168 20.00 26.63 7.66
C ILE A 168 21.49 26.40 7.93
N GLN A 169 21.80 26.02 9.16
CA GLN A 169 23.15 25.62 9.55
C GLN A 169 23.25 24.10 9.56
N VAL A 170 24.37 23.62 9.05
CA VAL A 170 24.69 22.19 9.08
C VAL A 170 25.90 21.99 9.97
N SER A 171 25.76 21.14 10.98
CA SER A 171 26.90 20.59 11.72
C SER A 171 26.98 19.09 11.43
N CYS A 172 28.14 18.62 10.97
CA CYS A 172 28.36 17.19 10.72
C CYS A 172 29.03 16.56 11.93
N SER A 173 28.51 15.42 12.40
CA SER A 173 29.17 14.63 13.42
C SER A 173 30.39 13.92 12.82
N VAL A 174 31.52 13.97 13.55
CA VAL A 174 32.79 13.33 13.14
C VAL A 174 32.75 11.81 13.33
N VAL A 175 31.70 11.25 13.95
CA VAL A 175 31.61 9.82 14.33
C VAL A 175 30.93 8.92 13.29
N ASN A 176 29.99 9.44 12.50
CA ASN A 176 29.34 8.68 11.41
C ASN A 176 29.07 9.48 10.11
N GLY A 177 29.52 10.74 10.03
CA GLY A 177 29.40 11.53 8.80
C GLY A 177 27.98 12.02 8.54
N ALA A 178 27.12 11.86 9.55
CA ALA A 178 25.75 12.31 9.52
C ALA A 178 25.68 13.81 9.88
N GLY A 179 24.93 14.57 9.09
CA GLY A 179 24.66 15.98 9.29
C GLY A 179 23.48 16.19 10.22
N LYS A 180 23.68 16.95 11.30
CA LYS A 180 22.59 17.61 12.04
C LYS A 180 22.28 18.92 11.33
N VAL A 181 21.05 19.04 10.85
CA VAL A 181 20.55 20.25 10.21
C VAL A 181 19.83 21.08 11.26
N ARG A 182 20.39 22.25 11.60
CA ARG A 182 19.71 23.24 12.43
C ARG A 182 19.10 24.31 11.53
N ILE A 183 17.78 24.34 11.49
CA ILE A 183 17.03 25.40 10.82
C ILE A 183 16.74 26.47 11.86
N THR A 184 17.42 27.60 11.74
CA THR A 184 17.15 28.78 12.57
C THR A 184 16.26 29.73 11.77
N VAL A 185 15.07 29.97 12.30
CA VAL A 185 14.07 30.83 11.68
C VAL A 185 13.97 32.12 12.48
N GLU A 186 14.15 33.24 11.80
CA GLU A 186 13.78 34.56 12.28
C GLU A 186 12.56 34.98 11.47
N GLU A 187 11.38 34.95 12.08
CA GLU A 187 10.12 35.28 11.38
C GLU A 187 10.12 36.73 10.86
N GLY A 188 11.01 37.62 11.32
CA GLY A 188 11.05 39.01 10.89
C GLY A 188 9.83 39.79 11.38
N GLU A 189 9.65 41.02 10.90
CA GLU A 189 8.45 41.79 11.23
C GLU A 189 7.28 41.27 10.38
N PRO A 190 6.19 40.80 11.00
CA PRO A 190 5.00 40.41 10.27
C PRO A 190 4.39 41.62 9.58
N GLY A 191 3.89 41.43 8.37
CA GLY A 191 2.86 42.29 7.80
C GLY A 191 1.63 42.22 8.71
N LEU A 192 1.50 43.20 9.59
CA LEU A 192 0.39 43.28 10.51
C LEU A 192 -0.86 43.68 9.74
N VAL A 193 -1.97 43.02 10.07
CA VAL A 193 -3.29 43.41 9.59
C VAL A 193 -3.63 44.78 10.17
N GLY A 194 -3.72 45.78 9.30
CA GLY A 194 -4.31 47.08 9.59
C GLY A 194 -5.83 47.00 9.50
N THR A 195 -6.44 47.95 8.79
CA THR A 195 -7.90 47.97 8.61
C THR A 195 -8.31 47.02 7.48
N LEU A 196 -9.15 46.04 7.79
CA LEU A 196 -9.83 45.21 6.80
C LEU A 196 -10.94 46.03 6.12
N ALA A 197 -10.85 46.18 4.80
CA ALA A 197 -11.89 46.82 3.99
C ALA A 197 -12.76 45.76 3.31
N ILE A 198 -14.07 45.84 3.48
CA ILE A 198 -15.02 44.89 2.88
C ILE A 198 -16.08 45.68 2.09
N PRO A 199 -15.68 46.36 1.00
CA PRO A 199 -16.61 47.14 0.21
C PRO A 199 -17.65 46.23 -0.45
N GLY A 200 -18.89 46.71 -0.51
CA GLY A 200 -20.00 46.02 -1.19
C GLY A 200 -20.67 44.90 -0.38
N ALA A 201 -20.10 44.50 0.76
CA ALA A 201 -20.75 43.59 1.70
C ALA A 201 -21.78 44.33 2.57
N ALA A 202 -23.05 44.25 2.21
CA ALA A 202 -24.16 44.83 2.95
C ALA A 202 -24.96 43.79 3.77
N PHE A 203 -24.91 42.51 3.37
CA PHE A 203 -25.73 41.46 3.96
C PHE A 203 -25.17 40.90 5.27
N PHE A 204 -23.88 40.53 5.29
CA PHE A 204 -23.22 40.08 6.51
C PHE A 204 -22.57 41.25 7.23
N PRO A 205 -22.65 41.29 8.57
CA PRO A 205 -21.94 42.31 9.34
C PRO A 205 -20.42 42.13 9.12
N PRO A 206 -19.64 43.23 9.04
CA PRO A 206 -18.20 43.17 8.77
C PRO A 206 -17.43 42.22 9.70
N GLU A 207 -17.85 42.10 10.95
CA GLU A 207 -17.24 41.21 11.96
C GLU A 207 -17.35 39.74 11.56
N ARG A 208 -18.50 39.33 10.98
CA ARG A 208 -18.71 37.95 10.52
C ARG A 208 -17.84 37.63 9.31
N ILE A 209 -17.65 38.58 8.42
CA ILE A 209 -16.79 38.41 7.24
C ILE A 209 -15.32 38.33 7.67
N ALA A 210 -14.90 39.18 8.62
CA ALA A 210 -13.57 39.13 9.22
C ALA A 210 -13.27 37.75 9.87
N GLU A 211 -14.24 37.20 10.61
CA GLU A 211 -14.16 35.85 11.20
C GLU A 211 -13.96 34.76 10.14
N ILE A 212 -14.76 34.78 9.05
CA ILE A 212 -14.67 33.79 7.96
C ILE A 212 -13.33 33.89 7.23
N LEU A 213 -12.82 35.12 7.03
CA LEU A 213 -11.50 35.38 6.43
C LEU A 213 -10.36 34.96 7.34
N GLY A 214 -10.59 34.86 8.65
CA GLY A 214 -9.54 34.61 9.64
C GLY A 214 -8.58 35.79 9.79
N VAL A 215 -9.08 37.01 9.60
CA VAL A 215 -8.29 38.25 9.60
C VAL A 215 -8.64 39.06 10.85
N GLU A 216 -7.64 39.41 11.64
CA GLU A 216 -7.80 40.15 12.89
C GLU A 216 -6.77 41.27 12.97
N ALA A 217 -7.22 42.50 13.25
CA ALA A 217 -6.36 43.67 13.31
C ALA A 217 -5.24 43.49 14.35
N GLY A 218 -4.00 43.88 13.99
CA GLY A 218 -2.83 43.75 14.84
C GLY A 218 -2.19 42.36 14.89
N LYS A 219 -2.72 41.36 14.17
CA LYS A 219 -2.08 40.04 14.01
C LYS A 219 -1.33 39.92 12.67
N PRO A 220 -0.39 38.96 12.53
CA PRO A 220 0.23 38.64 11.23
C PRO A 220 -0.80 38.19 10.19
N PHE A 221 -0.68 38.68 8.96
CA PHE A 221 -1.61 38.30 7.88
C PHE A 221 -1.28 36.93 7.25
N ASP A 222 -2.22 35.99 7.27
CA ASP A 222 -2.07 34.68 6.61
C ASP A 222 -2.62 34.71 5.17
N PHE A 223 -1.75 34.81 4.17
CA PHE A 223 -2.12 34.83 2.75
C PHE A 223 -2.79 33.52 2.30
N GLN A 224 -2.36 32.37 2.85
CA GLN A 224 -2.99 31.10 2.51
C GLN A 224 -4.36 30.96 3.17
N GLY A 225 -4.48 31.44 4.42
CA GLY A 225 -5.73 31.57 5.15
C GLY A 225 -6.72 32.48 4.42
N TRP A 226 -6.25 33.61 3.90
CA TRP A 226 -7.00 34.59 3.12
C TRP A 226 -7.68 33.97 1.89
N GLU A 227 -6.93 33.31 1.01
CA GLU A 227 -7.50 32.69 -0.20
C GLU A 227 -8.57 31.64 0.13
N LYS A 228 -8.31 30.80 1.15
CA LYS A 228 -9.31 29.86 1.66
C LYS A 228 -10.52 30.58 2.27
N GLY A 229 -10.29 31.71 2.93
CA GLY A 229 -11.31 32.60 3.47
C GLY A 229 -12.23 33.16 2.40
N LEU A 230 -11.69 33.69 1.29
CA LEU A 230 -12.47 34.21 0.16
C LEU A 230 -13.38 33.13 -0.43
N ALA A 231 -12.88 31.90 -0.57
CA ALA A 231 -13.67 30.76 -1.01
C ALA A 231 -14.79 30.40 -0.01
N ARG A 232 -14.54 30.49 1.30
CA ARG A 232 -15.57 30.30 2.33
C ARG A 232 -16.61 31.41 2.32
N ILE A 233 -16.23 32.68 2.11
CA ILE A 233 -17.18 33.79 1.94
C ILE A 233 -18.13 33.47 0.79
N ARG A 234 -17.61 33.11 -0.39
CA ARG A 234 -18.44 32.75 -1.56
C ARG A 234 -19.47 31.68 -1.20
N MET A 235 -19.05 30.64 -0.49
CA MET A 235 -19.94 29.56 -0.05
C MET A 235 -21.03 30.05 0.92
N GLU A 236 -20.71 30.87 1.92
CA GLU A 236 -21.68 31.38 2.90
C GLU A 236 -22.69 32.37 2.29
N TYR A 237 -22.23 33.22 1.37
CA TYR A 237 -23.11 34.10 0.59
C TYR A 237 -24.08 33.30 -0.29
N LYS A 238 -23.58 32.27 -1.00
CA LYS A 238 -24.43 31.39 -1.81
C LYS A 238 -25.47 30.65 -0.99
N LYS A 239 -25.11 30.12 0.18
CA LYS A 239 -26.06 29.50 1.13
C LYS A 239 -27.15 30.47 1.59
N SER A 240 -26.85 31.77 1.62
CA SER A 240 -27.77 32.83 2.01
C SER A 240 -28.64 33.37 0.88
N GLY A 241 -28.47 32.84 -0.35
CA GLY A 241 -29.23 33.17 -1.55
C GLY A 241 -28.45 33.95 -2.62
N PHE A 242 -27.24 34.43 -2.33
CA PHE A 242 -26.44 35.22 -3.27
C PHE A 242 -25.64 34.31 -4.21
N LEU A 243 -26.33 33.68 -5.16
CA LEU A 243 -25.78 32.60 -5.99
C LEU A 243 -24.69 33.07 -6.96
N THR A 244 -24.70 34.36 -7.33
CA THR A 244 -23.79 34.98 -8.30
C THR A 244 -22.79 35.92 -7.63
N VAL A 245 -22.56 35.74 -6.33
CA VAL A 245 -21.60 36.54 -5.56
C VAL A 245 -20.21 36.43 -6.19
N ARG A 246 -19.55 37.58 -6.35
CA ARG A 246 -18.13 37.65 -6.71
C ARG A 246 -17.35 38.22 -5.54
N VAL A 247 -16.21 37.61 -5.26
CA VAL A 247 -15.36 38.02 -4.14
C VAL A 247 -13.93 38.16 -4.64
N GLU A 248 -13.50 39.39 -4.83
CA GLU A 248 -12.15 39.73 -5.26
C GLU A 248 -11.33 40.16 -4.06
N GLY A 249 -10.23 39.46 -3.78
CA GLY A 249 -9.33 39.79 -2.69
C GLY A 249 -8.10 40.54 -3.19
N SER A 250 -7.75 41.63 -2.51
CA SER A 250 -6.46 42.31 -2.66
C SER A 250 -5.88 42.64 -1.29
N VAL A 251 -4.55 42.73 -1.20
CA VAL A 251 -3.86 42.99 0.08
C VAL A 251 -2.87 44.14 -0.12
N PRO A 252 -3.35 45.38 -0.32
CA PRO A 252 -2.48 46.55 -0.45
C PRO A 252 -1.79 46.89 0.88
N LEU A 253 -0.70 47.66 0.79
CA LEU A 253 -0.14 48.34 1.95
C LEU A 253 -1.11 49.43 2.44
N CYS A 254 -1.21 49.60 3.75
CA CYS A 254 -1.95 50.69 4.36
C CYS A 254 -1.32 52.04 3.99
N GLY A 255 -2.10 53.12 4.06
CA GLY A 255 -1.65 54.47 3.67
C GLY A 255 -0.47 55.03 4.49
N ASP A 256 -0.18 54.41 5.64
CA ASP A 256 0.99 54.68 6.49
C ASP A 256 2.25 53.91 6.07
N GLY A 257 2.13 52.98 5.12
CA GLY A 257 3.22 52.17 4.57
C GLY A 257 3.70 51.02 5.46
N ILE A 258 3.09 50.80 6.63
CA ILE A 258 3.60 49.86 7.65
C ILE A 258 2.71 48.62 7.78
N GLY A 259 1.40 48.75 7.63
CA GLY A 259 0.44 47.63 7.72
C GLY A 259 0.04 47.06 6.36
N LEU A 260 -0.50 45.84 6.36
CA LEU A 260 -1.30 45.30 5.26
C LEU A 260 -2.76 45.65 5.52
N CYS A 261 -3.45 46.24 4.55
CA CYS A 261 -4.85 46.61 4.66
C CYS A 261 -5.66 45.72 3.70
N PRO A 262 -6.00 44.48 4.08
CA PRO A 262 -6.67 43.56 3.19
C PRO A 262 -8.01 44.14 2.75
N ARG A 263 -8.34 43.93 1.48
CA ARG A 263 -9.56 44.39 0.85
C ARG A 263 -10.25 43.20 0.19
N ALA A 264 -11.38 42.78 0.74
CA ALA A 264 -12.26 41.77 0.14
C ALA A 264 -13.44 42.49 -0.51
N GLU A 265 -13.36 42.71 -1.82
CA GLU A 265 -14.44 43.33 -2.57
C GLU A 265 -15.53 42.32 -2.88
N VAL A 266 -16.69 42.52 -2.24
CA VAL A 266 -17.84 41.63 -2.37
C VAL A 266 -18.87 42.29 -3.26
N VAL A 267 -19.11 41.69 -4.42
CA VAL A 267 -20.25 42.03 -5.28
C VAL A 267 -21.32 40.98 -5.00
N GLU A 268 -22.27 41.30 -4.11
CA GLU A 268 -23.27 40.36 -3.60
C GLU A 268 -24.17 39.77 -4.71
N GLY A 269 -24.49 40.58 -5.73
CA GLY A 269 -25.45 40.21 -6.76
C GLY A 269 -26.88 40.12 -6.21
N ARG A 270 -27.80 39.56 -6.99
CA ARG A 270 -29.19 39.37 -6.57
C ARG A 270 -29.31 38.26 -5.53
N ARG A 271 -30.23 38.43 -4.58
CA ARG A 271 -30.57 37.39 -3.61
C ARG A 271 -31.67 36.49 -4.16
N TYR A 272 -31.33 35.25 -4.47
CA TYR A 272 -32.27 34.28 -5.04
C TYR A 272 -33.01 33.48 -3.95
N ASP A 273 -34.29 33.24 -4.18
CA ASP A 273 -35.11 32.27 -3.45
C ASP A 273 -35.30 31.03 -4.34
N VAL A 274 -34.54 29.97 -4.08
CA VAL A 274 -34.55 28.78 -4.94
C VAL A 274 -35.76 27.92 -4.62
N ARG A 275 -36.68 27.82 -5.59
CA ARG A 275 -37.91 27.03 -5.46
C ARG A 275 -37.81 25.82 -6.37
N TRP A 276 -37.95 24.65 -5.76
CA TRP A 276 -37.92 23.37 -6.45
C TRP A 276 -39.35 22.92 -6.72
N GLU A 277 -39.70 22.78 -8.00
CA GLU A 277 -41.01 22.29 -8.43
C GLU A 277 -40.83 20.95 -9.16
N GLY A 278 -41.62 19.94 -8.78
CA GLY A 278 -41.62 18.63 -9.44
C GLY A 278 -40.51 17.67 -9.03
N ALA A 279 -39.65 18.04 -8.06
CA ALA A 279 -38.68 17.13 -7.45
C ALA A 279 -39.35 16.25 -6.38
N GLN A 280 -39.50 14.95 -6.65
CA GLN A 280 -40.08 13.97 -5.73
C GLN A 280 -39.05 12.93 -5.27
N GLU A 281 -38.08 12.60 -6.13
CA GLU A 281 -37.10 11.54 -5.89
C GLU A 281 -35.83 12.04 -5.18
N PHE A 282 -35.48 13.32 -5.38
CA PHE A 282 -34.34 13.95 -4.70
C PHE A 282 -34.79 15.09 -3.80
N SER A 283 -34.33 15.08 -2.55
CA SER A 283 -34.58 16.21 -1.63
C SER A 283 -33.90 17.49 -2.14
N PRO A 284 -34.45 18.67 -1.83
CA PRO A 284 -33.84 19.96 -2.16
C PRO A 284 -32.37 20.08 -1.74
N GLU A 285 -31.99 19.56 -0.56
CA GLU A 285 -30.59 19.62 -0.11
C GLU A 285 -29.69 18.74 -0.98
N LYS A 286 -30.18 17.56 -1.38
CA LYS A 286 -29.44 16.66 -2.26
C LYS A 286 -29.26 17.28 -3.64
N LEU A 287 -30.28 17.94 -4.19
CA LEU A 287 -30.19 18.65 -5.46
C LEU A 287 -29.21 19.80 -5.40
N ALA A 288 -29.25 20.63 -4.35
CA ALA A 288 -28.31 21.72 -4.16
C ALA A 288 -26.85 21.24 -4.04
N LYS A 289 -26.64 20.09 -3.39
CA LYS A 289 -25.31 19.47 -3.27
C LYS A 289 -24.82 18.93 -4.62
N VAL A 290 -25.65 18.17 -5.33
CA VAL A 290 -25.29 17.55 -6.61
C VAL A 290 -25.07 18.59 -7.71
N SER A 291 -25.86 19.66 -7.73
CA SER A 291 -25.67 20.75 -8.68
C SER A 291 -24.51 21.69 -8.32
N GLY A 292 -23.87 21.50 -7.16
CA GLY A 292 -22.83 22.39 -6.66
C GLY A 292 -23.33 23.82 -6.44
N LEU A 293 -24.63 24.01 -6.17
CA LEU A 293 -25.27 25.31 -6.02
C LEU A 293 -24.55 26.21 -4.99
N TYR A 294 -24.06 25.59 -3.91
CA TYR A 294 -23.30 26.25 -2.84
C TYR A 294 -21.79 26.01 -2.92
N GLY A 295 -21.27 25.60 -4.08
CA GLY A 295 -19.84 25.39 -4.32
C GLY A 295 -19.04 26.69 -4.42
N THR A 296 -17.71 26.57 -4.41
CA THR A 296 -16.78 27.72 -4.40
C THR A 296 -16.60 28.41 -5.75
N GLU A 297 -17.06 27.81 -6.85
CA GLU A 297 -16.91 28.34 -8.21
C GLU A 297 -17.74 29.61 -8.42
N GLU A 298 -17.23 30.60 -9.13
CA GLU A 298 -18.01 31.80 -9.45
C GLU A 298 -18.95 31.54 -10.63
N VAL A 299 -20.17 32.08 -10.55
CA VAL A 299 -21.19 31.95 -11.59
C VAL A 299 -21.73 33.33 -11.89
N THR A 300 -21.77 33.71 -13.16
CA THR A 300 -22.29 35.02 -13.59
C THR A 300 -23.82 34.97 -13.70
N GLU A 301 -24.48 36.13 -13.59
CA GLU A 301 -25.95 36.21 -13.74
C GLU A 301 -26.44 35.64 -15.08
N GLY A 302 -25.68 35.88 -16.17
CA GLY A 302 -26.02 35.36 -17.49
C GLY A 302 -25.85 33.84 -17.66
N ALA A 303 -25.04 33.20 -16.81
CA ALA A 303 -24.77 31.76 -16.86
C ALA A 303 -25.56 30.95 -15.82
N LEU A 304 -26.08 31.59 -14.78
CA LEU A 304 -26.70 30.93 -13.61
C LEU A 304 -27.77 29.91 -14.00
N THR A 305 -28.71 30.28 -14.87
CA THR A 305 -29.83 29.42 -15.24
C THR A 305 -29.37 28.21 -16.05
N TYR A 306 -28.48 28.44 -17.02
CA TYR A 306 -27.92 27.39 -17.88
C TYR A 306 -27.05 26.41 -17.08
N ASP A 307 -26.09 26.91 -16.29
CA ASP A 307 -25.19 26.07 -15.50
C ASP A 307 -25.94 25.24 -14.47
N LEU A 308 -26.89 25.85 -13.77
CA LEU A 308 -27.71 25.15 -12.78
C LEU A 308 -28.56 24.05 -13.45
N ARG A 309 -29.17 24.35 -14.60
CA ARG A 309 -29.92 23.36 -15.40
C ARG A 309 -29.05 22.18 -15.78
N GLU A 310 -27.88 22.41 -16.38
CA GLU A 310 -27.00 21.34 -16.87
C GLU A 310 -26.45 20.49 -15.72
N ARG A 311 -26.07 21.10 -14.58
CA ARG A 311 -25.58 20.36 -13.40
C ARG A 311 -26.69 19.52 -12.75
N ILE A 312 -27.92 20.03 -12.69
CA ILE A 312 -29.08 19.25 -12.21
C ILE A 312 -29.34 18.07 -13.14
N LEU A 313 -29.39 18.30 -14.46
CA LEU A 313 -29.61 17.25 -15.45
C LEU A 313 -28.51 16.17 -15.38
N ALA A 314 -27.25 16.57 -15.23
CA ALA A 314 -26.15 15.64 -15.02
C ALA A 314 -26.35 14.79 -13.75
N GLY A 315 -26.79 15.41 -12.65
CA GLY A 315 -27.12 14.72 -11.40
C GLY A 315 -28.24 13.68 -11.54
N TYR A 316 -29.35 14.04 -12.19
CA TYR A 316 -30.45 13.10 -12.47
C TYR A 316 -30.01 11.95 -13.37
N ARG A 317 -29.24 12.24 -14.43
CA ARG A 317 -28.69 11.21 -15.32
C ARG A 317 -27.78 10.24 -14.57
N GLN A 318 -26.91 10.74 -13.70
CA GLN A 318 -26.08 9.91 -12.83
C GLN A 318 -26.92 9.04 -11.86
N GLY A 319 -28.07 9.56 -11.43
CA GLY A 319 -29.05 8.84 -10.62
C GLY A 319 -29.89 7.80 -11.37
N GLY A 320 -29.75 7.70 -12.70
CA GLY A 320 -30.51 6.78 -13.56
C GLY A 320 -31.75 7.38 -14.23
N TYR A 321 -32.02 8.69 -14.07
CA TYR A 321 -33.16 9.38 -14.65
C TYR A 321 -32.76 10.06 -15.97
N LEU A 322 -32.58 9.27 -17.03
CA LEU A 322 -31.98 9.74 -18.28
C LEU A 322 -32.85 10.71 -19.08
N ARG A 323 -34.17 10.64 -18.90
CA ARG A 323 -35.16 11.51 -19.56
C ARG A 323 -35.60 12.67 -18.68
N ALA A 324 -34.90 12.93 -17.57
CA ALA A 324 -35.16 14.10 -16.75
C ALA A 324 -35.06 15.37 -17.61
N GLN A 325 -36.04 16.25 -17.47
CA GLN A 325 -36.03 17.57 -18.06
C GLN A 325 -36.06 18.60 -16.94
N THR A 326 -35.27 19.65 -17.12
CA THR A 326 -35.19 20.75 -16.16
C THR A 326 -35.25 22.05 -16.92
N ASP A 327 -36.08 22.95 -16.41
CA ASP A 327 -36.11 24.34 -16.81
C ASP A 327 -35.84 25.22 -15.58
N VAL A 328 -35.11 26.31 -15.78
CA VAL A 328 -34.73 27.22 -14.70
C VAL A 328 -35.16 28.62 -15.11
N ALA A 329 -36.20 29.13 -14.45
CA ALA A 329 -36.77 30.44 -14.70
C ALA A 329 -36.44 31.41 -13.56
N VAL A 330 -36.12 32.65 -13.94
CA VAL A 330 -35.94 33.77 -13.01
C VAL A 330 -37.24 34.57 -13.01
N GLY A 331 -37.93 34.65 -11.88
CA GLY A 331 -39.16 35.44 -11.75
C GLY A 331 -38.91 36.89 -11.35
N GLU A 332 -39.99 37.65 -11.23
CA GLU A 332 -39.92 39.06 -10.81
C GLU A 332 -39.55 39.18 -9.32
N GLU A 333 -38.74 40.18 -9.00
CA GLU A 333 -38.27 40.44 -7.66
C GLU A 333 -39.42 40.85 -6.73
N SER A 334 -39.52 40.22 -5.57
CA SER A 334 -40.52 40.52 -4.54
C SER A 334 -39.87 40.38 -3.16
N ASP A 335 -40.13 41.34 -2.27
CA ASP A 335 -39.55 41.40 -0.91
C ASP A 335 -38.01 41.27 -0.87
N GLY A 336 -37.32 41.87 -1.85
CA GLY A 336 -35.85 41.85 -1.93
C GLY A 336 -35.26 40.48 -2.24
N LYS A 337 -36.07 39.56 -2.79
CA LYS A 337 -35.63 38.26 -3.30
C LYS A 337 -36.13 38.03 -4.72
N VAL A 338 -35.29 37.41 -5.53
CA VAL A 338 -35.62 36.99 -6.90
C VAL A 338 -35.94 35.50 -6.87
N PRO A 339 -37.18 35.07 -7.16
CA PRO A 339 -37.49 33.65 -7.20
C PRO A 339 -36.74 32.98 -8.35
N LEU A 340 -35.95 31.96 -8.03
CA LEU A 340 -35.28 31.08 -9.00
C LEU A 340 -36.05 29.75 -9.02
N ILE A 341 -36.96 29.63 -9.97
CA ILE A 341 -37.87 28.49 -10.05
C ILE A 341 -37.22 27.42 -10.91
N VAL A 342 -36.83 26.32 -10.26
CA VAL A 342 -36.28 25.13 -10.91
C VAL A 342 -37.43 24.14 -11.09
N LYS A 343 -37.93 24.05 -12.33
CA LYS A 343 -39.01 23.11 -12.70
C LYS A 343 -38.39 21.83 -13.22
N ILE A 344 -38.61 20.73 -12.52
CA ILE A 344 -38.02 19.43 -12.85
C ILE A 344 -39.16 18.48 -13.23
N GLN A 345 -39.01 17.86 -14.38
CA GLN A 345 -39.76 16.68 -14.77
C GLN A 345 -38.80 15.50 -14.68
N GLU A 346 -38.79 14.81 -13.53
CA GLU A 346 -37.78 13.78 -13.21
C GLU A 346 -37.84 12.60 -14.21
N GLY A 347 -39.03 12.26 -14.69
CA GLY A 347 -39.26 11.07 -15.51
C GLY A 347 -39.13 9.78 -14.69
N GLN A 348 -39.23 8.63 -15.37
CA GLN A 348 -39.04 7.33 -14.72
C GLN A 348 -37.55 6.95 -14.68
N ALA A 349 -37.13 6.28 -13.61
CA ALA A 349 -35.78 5.74 -13.51
C ALA A 349 -35.56 4.65 -14.58
N GLY A 350 -34.54 4.85 -15.41
CA GLY A 350 -34.18 3.95 -16.49
C GLY A 350 -33.63 2.62 -15.99
N PHE A 351 -34.17 1.51 -16.50
CA PHE A 351 -33.60 0.19 -16.27
C PHE A 351 -33.48 -0.61 -17.57
N ILE A 352 -32.44 -1.43 -17.69
CA ILE A 352 -32.25 -2.28 -18.85
C ILE A 352 -33.27 -3.41 -18.83
N LYS A 353 -34.19 -3.35 -19.79
CA LYS A 353 -35.18 -4.40 -20.04
C LYS A 353 -34.56 -5.51 -20.88
N GLU A 354 -33.89 -5.12 -21.96
CA GLU A 354 -33.28 -6.04 -22.92
C GLU A 354 -32.10 -5.37 -23.63
N ILE A 355 -31.13 -6.16 -24.06
CA ILE A 355 -30.05 -5.71 -24.93
C ILE A 355 -30.08 -6.63 -26.16
N ARG A 356 -30.23 -6.04 -27.34
CA ARG A 356 -30.25 -6.73 -28.63
C ARG A 356 -29.04 -6.34 -29.45
N PHE A 357 -28.53 -7.28 -30.21
CA PHE A 357 -27.46 -7.07 -31.17
C PHE A 357 -27.99 -7.30 -32.58
N GLU A 358 -27.64 -6.40 -33.49
CA GLU A 358 -27.96 -6.50 -34.91
C GLU A 358 -26.66 -6.44 -35.72
N GLY A 359 -26.56 -7.27 -36.77
CA GLY A 359 -25.37 -7.35 -37.62
C GLY A 359 -24.30 -8.34 -37.13
N ASN A 360 -24.46 -8.94 -35.95
CA ASN A 360 -23.56 -9.97 -35.43
C ASN A 360 -23.87 -11.35 -36.08
N ARG A 361 -23.10 -11.74 -37.11
CA ARG A 361 -23.24 -13.02 -37.80
C ARG A 361 -22.17 -14.02 -37.35
N GLY A 362 -20.98 -13.52 -37.04
CA GLY A 362 -19.81 -14.30 -36.67
C GLY A 362 -19.69 -14.58 -35.16
N VAL A 363 -20.30 -13.76 -34.32
CA VAL A 363 -20.31 -13.95 -32.85
C VAL A 363 -21.76 -14.00 -32.31
N PRO A 364 -22.14 -15.04 -31.54
CA PRO A 364 -23.47 -15.11 -30.93
C PRO A 364 -23.73 -13.98 -29.93
N ALA A 365 -24.94 -13.44 -29.92
CA ALA A 365 -25.34 -12.35 -29.01
C ALA A 365 -25.14 -12.70 -27.53
N GLU A 366 -25.39 -13.96 -27.14
CA GLU A 366 -25.17 -14.44 -25.77
C GLU A 366 -23.70 -14.35 -25.32
N THR A 367 -22.76 -14.50 -26.25
CA THR A 367 -21.33 -14.34 -25.97
C THR A 367 -21.00 -12.87 -25.72
N LEU A 368 -21.55 -11.96 -26.51
CA LEU A 368 -21.39 -10.51 -26.32
C LEU A 368 -21.99 -10.05 -24.99
N LEU A 369 -23.20 -10.51 -24.66
CA LEU A 369 -23.85 -10.22 -23.38
C LEU A 369 -23.03 -10.67 -22.17
N ARG A 370 -22.26 -11.76 -22.30
CA ARG A 370 -21.36 -12.24 -21.23
C ARG A 370 -20.14 -11.34 -21.02
N GLN A 371 -19.69 -10.61 -22.04
CA GLN A 371 -18.55 -9.68 -21.93
C GLN A 371 -18.93 -8.36 -21.26
N MET A 372 -20.22 -8.01 -21.26
CA MET A 372 -20.71 -6.78 -20.65
C MET A 372 -20.77 -6.90 -19.13
N SER A 373 -20.83 -5.78 -18.42
CA SER A 373 -21.19 -5.65 -17.01
C SER A 373 -22.67 -5.32 -16.84
N THR A 374 -23.22 -4.53 -17.78
CA THR A 374 -24.64 -4.19 -17.84
C THR A 374 -25.47 -5.47 -18.04
N ARG A 375 -26.56 -5.60 -17.27
CA ARG A 375 -27.45 -6.77 -17.32
C ARG A 375 -28.91 -6.34 -17.38
N LYS A 376 -29.73 -7.17 -18.01
CA LYS A 376 -31.19 -7.05 -17.92
C LYS A 376 -31.66 -7.13 -16.46
N ARG A 377 -32.72 -6.40 -16.12
CA ARG A 377 -33.35 -6.44 -14.80
C ARG A 377 -33.87 -7.84 -14.50
N GLY A 378 -33.31 -8.46 -13.46
CA GLY A 378 -33.71 -9.81 -13.00
C GLY A 378 -34.86 -9.81 -11.99
N THR A 379 -35.40 -11.00 -11.71
CA THR A 379 -36.58 -11.21 -10.83
C THR A 379 -36.36 -10.69 -9.40
N PHE A 380 -35.15 -10.81 -8.85
CA PHE A 380 -34.81 -10.36 -7.50
C PHE A 380 -34.17 -8.96 -7.44
N HIS A 381 -34.29 -8.12 -8.46
CA HIS A 381 -33.57 -6.83 -8.56
C HIS A 381 -33.61 -5.95 -7.30
N TRP A 382 -34.64 -6.04 -6.46
CA TRP A 382 -34.78 -5.32 -5.18
C TRP A 382 -33.69 -5.66 -4.14
N LEU A 383 -33.19 -6.90 -4.11
CA LEU A 383 -32.09 -7.33 -3.23
C LEU A 383 -30.70 -7.08 -3.86
N THR A 384 -30.71 -6.77 -5.14
CA THR A 384 -29.65 -7.15 -6.08
C THR A 384 -29.02 -5.96 -6.79
N GLY A 385 -29.79 -4.87 -6.95
CA GLY A 385 -29.42 -3.71 -7.74
C GLY A 385 -29.37 -3.95 -9.26
N SER A 386 -29.54 -5.19 -9.73
CA SER A 386 -29.41 -5.55 -11.16
C SER A 386 -30.42 -4.82 -12.05
N GLY A 387 -29.95 -4.32 -13.19
CA GLY A 387 -30.80 -3.71 -14.22
C GLY A 387 -30.80 -2.18 -14.21
N LYS A 388 -30.18 -1.51 -13.24
CA LYS A 388 -29.99 -0.06 -13.31
C LYS A 388 -29.08 0.30 -14.48
N TYR A 389 -29.45 1.32 -15.25
CA TYR A 389 -28.59 1.81 -16.32
C TYR A 389 -27.53 2.78 -15.76
N ASN A 390 -26.29 2.61 -16.19
CA ASN A 390 -25.19 3.52 -15.93
C ASN A 390 -24.45 3.78 -17.25
N GLU A 391 -24.33 5.04 -17.64
CA GLU A 391 -23.72 5.45 -18.92
C GLU A 391 -22.24 5.07 -19.02
N GLU A 392 -21.51 5.13 -17.91
CA GLU A 392 -20.08 4.84 -17.90
C GLU A 392 -19.83 3.34 -17.99
N GLU A 393 -20.59 2.52 -17.26
CA GLU A 393 -20.57 1.06 -17.42
C GLU A 393 -20.96 0.66 -18.85
N TRP A 394 -21.95 1.32 -19.44
CA TRP A 394 -22.36 1.08 -20.83
C TRP A 394 -21.26 1.40 -21.85
N ARG A 395 -20.52 2.49 -21.65
CA ARG A 395 -19.37 2.85 -22.51
C ARG A 395 -18.25 1.81 -22.40
N GLN A 396 -17.97 1.35 -21.18
CA GLN A 396 -16.99 0.28 -20.95
C GLN A 396 -17.42 -1.03 -21.61
N ASP A 397 -18.71 -1.36 -21.56
CA ASP A 397 -19.26 -2.54 -22.21
C ASP A 397 -19.12 -2.51 -23.73
N GLN A 398 -19.35 -1.34 -24.35
CA GLN A 398 -19.10 -1.16 -25.78
C GLN A 398 -17.64 -1.41 -26.15
N ASN A 399 -16.70 -0.88 -25.36
CA ASN A 399 -15.28 -1.12 -25.56
C ASN A 399 -14.91 -2.61 -25.34
N ALA A 400 -15.53 -3.27 -24.35
CA ALA A 400 -15.34 -4.70 -24.11
C ALA A 400 -15.84 -5.56 -25.28
N ILE A 401 -16.97 -5.17 -25.90
CA ILE A 401 -17.49 -5.82 -27.11
C ILE A 401 -16.50 -5.65 -28.28
N VAL A 402 -16.03 -4.42 -28.55
CA VAL A 402 -15.04 -4.16 -29.60
C VAL A 402 -13.77 -4.97 -29.35
N GLY A 403 -13.26 -4.95 -28.12
CA GLY A 403 -12.07 -5.72 -27.73
C GLY A 403 -12.26 -7.23 -27.90
N TYR A 404 -13.45 -7.77 -27.60
CA TYR A 404 -13.77 -9.18 -27.83
C TYR A 404 -13.75 -9.53 -29.32
N TYR A 405 -14.36 -8.72 -30.18
CA TYR A 405 -14.33 -8.92 -31.64
C TYR A 405 -12.91 -8.86 -32.19
N GLN A 406 -12.13 -7.87 -31.78
CA GLN A 406 -10.73 -7.71 -32.19
C GLN A 406 -9.85 -8.87 -31.71
N LYS A 407 -10.15 -9.43 -30.53
CA LYS A 407 -9.52 -10.66 -30.01
C LYS A 407 -9.87 -11.90 -30.83
N GLU A 408 -11.08 -11.97 -31.37
CA GLU A 408 -11.53 -13.09 -32.21
C GLU A 408 -11.09 -12.97 -33.68
N GLY A 409 -10.39 -11.91 -34.08
CA GLY A 409 -9.87 -11.69 -35.43
C GLY A 409 -10.66 -10.71 -36.30
N TYR A 410 -11.70 -10.07 -35.76
CA TYR A 410 -12.47 -9.04 -36.46
C TYR A 410 -11.85 -7.66 -36.23
N VAL A 411 -10.67 -7.43 -36.80
CA VAL A 411 -9.84 -6.23 -36.48
C VAL A 411 -10.52 -4.91 -36.87
N ARG A 412 -11.28 -4.93 -37.98
CA ARG A 412 -11.99 -3.75 -38.51
C ARG A 412 -13.43 -3.64 -38.01
N MET A 413 -13.78 -4.37 -36.95
CA MET A 413 -15.10 -4.28 -36.34
C MET A 413 -15.34 -2.86 -35.81
N LYS A 414 -16.56 -2.37 -36.00
CA LYS A 414 -17.04 -1.14 -35.35
C LYS A 414 -18.49 -1.27 -34.94
N ILE A 415 -18.87 -0.52 -33.91
CA ILE A 415 -20.27 -0.31 -33.55
C ILE A 415 -20.80 0.80 -34.46
N ALA A 416 -21.73 0.48 -35.35
CA ALA A 416 -22.31 1.43 -36.31
C ALA A 416 -23.29 2.40 -35.64
N GLY A 417 -23.91 1.99 -34.54
CA GLY A 417 -24.80 2.82 -33.74
C GLY A 417 -25.43 2.06 -32.58
N VAL A 418 -25.99 2.79 -31.62
CA VAL A 418 -26.80 2.26 -30.53
C VAL A 418 -28.12 3.02 -30.51
N ASP A 419 -29.22 2.30 -30.70
CA ASP A 419 -30.57 2.84 -30.60
C ASP A 419 -31.21 2.46 -29.26
N ASP A 420 -31.99 3.37 -28.69
CA ASP A 420 -32.68 3.20 -27.41
C ASP A 420 -34.20 3.21 -27.60
N GLU A 421 -34.85 2.07 -27.35
CA GLU A 421 -36.31 1.99 -27.27
C GLU A 421 -36.77 2.03 -25.81
N TRP A 422 -37.64 2.98 -25.49
CA TRP A 422 -38.16 3.18 -24.14
C TRP A 422 -39.60 2.72 -24.03
N ASP A 423 -39.92 1.95 -22.98
CA ASP A 423 -41.31 1.72 -22.58
C ASP A 423 -41.81 2.76 -21.56
N ALA A 424 -43.13 2.81 -21.36
CA ALA A 424 -43.79 3.77 -20.47
C ALA A 424 -43.38 3.61 -18.99
N GLY A 425 -42.81 2.45 -18.60
CA GLY A 425 -42.38 2.16 -17.23
C GLY A 425 -40.91 2.47 -16.95
N GLY A 426 -40.18 3.07 -17.91
CA GLY A 426 -38.74 3.34 -17.78
C GLY A 426 -37.84 2.17 -18.21
N GLY A 427 -38.40 1.12 -18.80
CA GLY A 427 -37.63 0.02 -19.38
C GLY A 427 -36.96 0.43 -20.68
N ILE A 428 -35.64 0.22 -20.77
CA ILE A 428 -34.80 0.54 -21.92
C ILE A 428 -34.44 -0.76 -22.64
N THR A 429 -34.76 -0.84 -23.93
CA THR A 429 -34.22 -1.84 -24.86
C THR A 429 -33.10 -1.20 -25.65
N LYS A 430 -31.87 -1.66 -25.42
CA LYS A 430 -30.68 -1.18 -26.14
C LYS A 430 -30.46 -2.03 -27.38
N ILE A 431 -30.43 -1.42 -28.56
CA ILE A 431 -30.20 -2.10 -29.84
C ILE A 431 -28.82 -1.68 -30.36
N VAL A 432 -27.84 -2.58 -30.25
CA VAL A 432 -26.46 -2.33 -30.66
C VAL A 432 -26.27 -2.86 -32.07
N ARG A 433 -26.07 -1.97 -33.04
CA ARG A 433 -25.76 -2.31 -34.43
C ARG A 433 -24.26 -2.44 -34.62
N VAL A 434 -23.81 -3.62 -35.06
CA VAL A 434 -22.40 -3.91 -35.29
C VAL A 434 -22.11 -4.16 -36.77
N GLU A 435 -20.97 -3.63 -37.24
CA GLU A 435 -20.35 -4.02 -38.49
C GLU A 435 -19.12 -4.86 -38.15
N GLU A 436 -19.25 -6.20 -38.20
CA GLU A 436 -18.17 -7.12 -37.79
C GLU A 436 -16.92 -7.00 -38.67
N GLY A 437 -17.11 -6.78 -39.98
CA GLY A 437 -16.02 -6.79 -40.95
C GLY A 437 -15.43 -8.20 -41.19
N THR A 438 -14.32 -8.25 -41.93
CA THR A 438 -13.61 -9.51 -42.24
C THR A 438 -12.93 -10.08 -40.99
N ARG A 439 -13.00 -11.40 -40.83
CA ARG A 439 -12.26 -12.15 -39.80
C ARG A 439 -10.92 -12.60 -40.37
N TYR A 440 -9.81 -12.12 -39.81
CA TYR A 440 -8.48 -12.38 -40.35
C TYR A 440 -7.77 -13.54 -39.65
N ARG A 441 -7.14 -14.42 -40.44
CA ARG A 441 -6.22 -15.46 -39.96
C ARG A 441 -4.78 -14.99 -39.98
N LEU A 442 -4.02 -15.34 -38.95
CA LEU A 442 -2.61 -15.06 -38.85
C LEU A 442 -1.84 -16.04 -39.74
N ARG A 443 -1.35 -15.57 -40.88
CA ARG A 443 -0.61 -16.39 -41.84
C ARG A 443 0.80 -16.69 -41.33
N GLU A 444 1.46 -15.66 -40.82
CA GLU A 444 2.87 -15.71 -40.45
C GLU A 444 3.17 -14.67 -39.36
N ILE A 445 4.11 -15.00 -38.48
CA ILE A 445 4.71 -14.11 -37.49
C ILE A 445 6.19 -13.96 -37.84
N LEU A 446 6.59 -12.73 -38.14
CA LEU A 446 7.94 -12.34 -38.51
C LEU A 446 8.63 -11.63 -37.36
N PHE A 447 9.86 -12.04 -37.05
CA PHE A 447 10.74 -11.37 -36.09
C PHE A 447 11.96 -10.84 -36.85
N LEU A 448 12.10 -9.52 -36.93
CA LEU A 448 13.14 -8.84 -37.71
C LEU A 448 14.10 -8.09 -36.79
N GLY A 449 15.40 -8.37 -36.87
CA GLY A 449 16.41 -7.75 -36.00
C GLY A 449 16.63 -8.46 -34.66
N ASN A 450 16.12 -9.68 -34.51
CA ASN A 450 16.44 -10.56 -33.39
C ASN A 450 17.64 -11.46 -33.75
N ASP A 451 18.75 -11.28 -33.04
CA ASP A 451 19.99 -12.05 -33.24
C ASP A 451 20.26 -13.04 -32.10
N HIS A 452 19.53 -12.93 -30.99
CA HIS A 452 19.87 -13.62 -29.74
C HIS A 452 18.94 -14.76 -29.31
N PHE A 453 17.71 -14.83 -29.83
CA PHE A 453 16.74 -15.88 -29.48
C PHE A 453 16.26 -16.63 -30.71
N LEU A 454 15.84 -17.88 -30.50
CA LEU A 454 15.24 -18.66 -31.58
C LEU A 454 13.79 -18.23 -31.79
N ARG A 455 13.34 -18.25 -33.05
CA ARG A 455 11.93 -18.01 -33.40
C ARG A 455 10.96 -18.88 -32.58
N SER A 456 11.33 -20.15 -32.33
CA SER A 456 10.52 -21.07 -31.53
C SER A 456 10.36 -20.63 -30.07
N GLU A 457 11.34 -19.92 -29.50
CA GLU A 457 11.24 -19.41 -28.13
C GLU A 457 10.19 -18.31 -28.01
N PHE A 458 10.13 -17.38 -28.96
CA PHE A 458 9.07 -16.36 -28.96
C PHE A 458 7.71 -16.97 -29.24
N LEU A 459 7.61 -17.85 -30.23
CA LEU A 459 6.35 -18.52 -30.54
C LEU A 459 5.81 -19.32 -29.35
N ALA A 460 6.67 -19.88 -28.50
CA ALA A 460 6.23 -20.58 -27.29
C ALA A 460 5.61 -19.63 -26.24
N LEU A 461 6.11 -18.40 -26.14
CA LEU A 461 5.68 -17.40 -25.16
C LEU A 461 4.44 -16.61 -25.60
N MET A 462 4.25 -16.43 -26.91
CA MET A 462 3.14 -15.65 -27.47
C MET A 462 1.79 -16.37 -27.34
N ARG A 463 0.73 -15.57 -27.23
CA ARG A 463 -0.67 -16.00 -27.31
C ARG A 463 -1.08 -16.23 -28.77
N ASN A 464 -0.71 -15.32 -29.66
CA ASN A 464 -0.98 -15.48 -31.09
C ASN A 464 -0.21 -16.67 -31.66
N LYS A 465 -0.88 -17.46 -32.51
CA LYS A 465 -0.30 -18.62 -33.20
C LYS A 465 -0.63 -18.56 -34.69
N GLU A 466 0.33 -18.95 -35.51
CA GLU A 466 0.14 -19.06 -36.96
C GLU A 466 -0.94 -20.08 -37.30
N GLY A 467 -1.76 -19.77 -38.31
CA GLY A 467 -2.92 -20.55 -38.72
C GLY A 467 -4.21 -20.25 -37.93
N MET A 468 -4.11 -19.61 -36.75
CA MET A 468 -5.26 -19.22 -35.95
C MET A 468 -5.79 -17.84 -36.36
N PHE A 469 -6.97 -17.46 -35.86
CA PHE A 469 -7.44 -16.07 -36.00
C PHE A 469 -6.58 -15.13 -35.17
N VAL A 470 -6.33 -13.93 -35.68
CA VAL A 470 -5.46 -12.95 -35.01
C VAL A 470 -6.15 -12.39 -33.75
N ASP A 471 -5.47 -12.46 -32.61
CA ASP A 471 -5.84 -11.71 -31.41
C ASP A 471 -5.17 -10.34 -31.48
N TYR A 472 -5.88 -9.35 -32.06
CA TYR A 472 -5.32 -8.02 -32.30
C TYR A 472 -5.00 -7.26 -31.01
N ILE A 473 -5.86 -7.39 -29.99
CA ILE A 473 -5.60 -6.82 -28.65
C ILE A 473 -4.43 -7.56 -27.98
N GLY A 474 -4.34 -8.87 -28.18
CA GLY A 474 -3.26 -9.70 -27.65
C GLY A 474 -1.89 -9.42 -28.25
N LEU A 475 -1.78 -8.70 -29.36
CA LEU A 475 -0.48 -8.38 -29.97
C LEU A 475 0.38 -7.44 -29.11
N GLU A 476 -0.24 -6.48 -28.43
CA GLU A 476 0.47 -5.62 -27.48
C GLU A 476 1.03 -6.46 -26.34
N HIS A 477 0.23 -7.41 -25.81
CA HIS A 477 0.69 -8.34 -24.79
C HIS A 477 1.83 -9.26 -25.29
N ASP A 478 1.75 -9.72 -26.53
CA ASP A 478 2.82 -10.52 -27.14
C ASP A 478 4.10 -9.68 -27.31
N GLN A 479 3.99 -8.41 -27.75
CA GLN A 479 5.09 -7.45 -27.83
C GLN A 479 5.74 -7.24 -26.46
N GLU A 480 4.94 -7.00 -25.41
CA GLU A 480 5.41 -6.84 -24.04
C GLU A 480 6.10 -8.11 -23.51
N THR A 481 5.53 -9.29 -23.78
CA THR A 481 6.08 -10.58 -23.34
C THR A 481 7.45 -10.83 -23.95
N ILE A 482 7.59 -10.56 -25.25
CA ILE A 482 8.86 -10.66 -25.98
C ILE A 482 9.86 -9.61 -25.48
N THR A 483 9.43 -8.36 -25.32
CA THR A 483 10.25 -7.27 -24.78
C THR A 483 10.78 -7.64 -23.39
N ALA A 484 9.91 -8.18 -22.52
CA ALA A 484 10.27 -8.65 -21.18
C ALA A 484 11.29 -9.80 -21.24
N LYS A 485 11.13 -10.78 -22.15
CA LYS A 485 12.11 -11.87 -22.35
C LYS A 485 13.51 -11.32 -22.66
N TYR A 486 13.62 -10.31 -23.51
CA TYR A 486 14.88 -9.62 -23.81
C TYR A 486 15.43 -8.87 -22.59
N ARG A 487 14.61 -8.05 -21.95
CA ARG A 487 15.01 -7.26 -20.78
C ARG A 487 15.44 -8.15 -19.62
N ASN A 488 14.77 -9.28 -19.39
CA ASN A 488 15.14 -10.27 -18.38
C ASN A 488 16.46 -10.98 -18.70
N SER A 489 16.85 -10.99 -19.97
CA SER A 489 18.14 -11.55 -20.40
C SER A 489 19.28 -10.53 -20.37
N GLY A 490 19.00 -9.26 -20.07
CA GLY A 490 19.98 -8.18 -19.90
C GLY A 490 19.98 -7.11 -21.00
N PHE A 491 19.09 -7.18 -21.98
CA PHE A 491 18.95 -6.16 -23.04
C PHE A 491 17.99 -5.06 -22.58
N LEU A 492 18.49 -4.11 -21.78
CA LEU A 492 17.65 -3.12 -21.09
C LEU A 492 17.24 -1.92 -21.95
N ASP A 493 17.78 -1.80 -23.16
CA ASP A 493 17.47 -0.76 -24.14
C ASP A 493 16.66 -1.29 -25.33
N VAL A 494 16.24 -2.56 -25.27
CA VAL A 494 15.49 -3.18 -26.36
C VAL A 494 14.21 -2.41 -26.66
N THR A 495 14.02 -2.11 -27.94
CA THR A 495 12.75 -1.61 -28.47
C THR A 495 12.18 -2.67 -29.40
N VAL A 496 10.92 -3.03 -29.17
CA VAL A 496 10.18 -3.96 -30.02
C VAL A 496 8.92 -3.24 -30.50
N GLU A 497 8.72 -3.19 -31.81
CA GLU A 497 7.52 -2.62 -32.44
C GLU A 497 6.76 -3.73 -33.16
N GLY A 498 5.52 -3.99 -32.73
CA GLY A 498 4.61 -4.96 -33.33
C GLY A 498 3.60 -4.28 -34.24
N THR A 499 3.58 -4.66 -35.52
CA THR A 499 2.60 -4.21 -36.50
C THR A 499 1.83 -5.37 -37.12
N VAL A 500 0.63 -5.08 -37.63
CA VAL A 500 -0.17 -6.04 -38.41
C VAL A 500 -0.25 -5.56 -39.84
N ASP A 501 0.32 -6.33 -40.73
CA ASP A 501 0.27 -6.09 -42.16
C ASP A 501 -0.91 -6.90 -42.75
N PHE A 502 -1.90 -6.20 -43.34
CA PHE A 502 -3.05 -6.83 -43.98
C PHE A 502 -2.71 -7.21 -45.41
N ASP A 503 -2.95 -8.47 -45.78
CA ASP A 503 -2.80 -8.90 -47.17
C ASP A 503 -3.99 -8.35 -48.00
N GLU A 504 -3.73 -7.48 -48.99
CA GLU A 504 -4.81 -6.91 -49.83
C GLU A 504 -5.63 -8.01 -50.53
N GLY A 505 -6.95 -7.92 -50.38
CA GLY A 505 -7.91 -8.86 -50.99
C GLY A 505 -7.92 -10.26 -50.39
N LYS A 506 -7.25 -10.51 -49.26
CA LYS A 506 -7.23 -11.81 -48.57
C LYS A 506 -7.71 -11.67 -47.13
N ASP A 507 -8.24 -12.77 -46.58
CA ASP A 507 -8.66 -12.87 -45.17
C ASP A 507 -7.48 -13.26 -44.26
N THR A 508 -6.27 -12.80 -44.58
CA THR A 508 -5.03 -13.12 -43.88
C THR A 508 -4.24 -11.89 -43.49
N VAL A 509 -3.50 -12.01 -42.38
CA VAL A 509 -2.59 -10.97 -41.88
C VAL A 509 -1.24 -11.56 -41.52
N VAL A 510 -0.21 -10.72 -41.54
CA VAL A 510 1.12 -11.02 -41.01
C VAL A 510 1.37 -10.13 -39.80
N ALA A 511 1.75 -10.73 -38.67
CA ALA A 511 2.24 -9.97 -37.52
C ALA A 511 3.75 -9.80 -37.64
N ARG A 512 4.23 -8.57 -37.64
CA ARG A 512 5.64 -8.23 -37.76
C ARG A 512 6.12 -7.59 -36.49
N PHE A 513 7.13 -8.18 -35.87
CA PHE A 513 7.84 -7.63 -34.71
C PHE A 513 9.24 -7.21 -35.14
N THR A 514 9.53 -5.91 -35.05
CA THR A 514 10.83 -5.33 -35.42
C THR A 514 11.59 -4.95 -34.16
N PHE A 515 12.86 -5.36 -34.08
CA PHE A 515 13.70 -5.25 -32.88
C PHE A 515 14.85 -4.28 -33.10
N VAL A 516 15.12 -3.48 -32.08
CA VAL A 516 16.38 -2.75 -31.88
C VAL A 516 16.92 -3.17 -30.51
N GLU A 517 17.84 -4.13 -30.48
CA GLU A 517 18.22 -4.85 -29.24
C GLU A 517 19.03 -3.99 -28.25
N GLY A 518 19.96 -3.18 -28.76
CA GLY A 518 20.96 -2.49 -27.94
C GLY A 518 21.97 -3.44 -27.28
N PRO A 519 22.86 -2.94 -26.42
CA PRO A 519 23.86 -3.77 -25.75
C PRO A 519 23.25 -4.61 -24.62
N ARG A 520 23.88 -5.75 -24.35
CA ARG A 520 23.53 -6.64 -23.23
C ARG A 520 24.34 -6.29 -21.98
N TYR A 521 23.66 -5.94 -20.90
CA TYR A 521 24.28 -5.43 -19.68
C TYR A 521 24.63 -6.50 -18.64
N ARG A 522 25.87 -6.50 -18.15
CA ARG A 522 26.32 -7.22 -16.96
C ARG A 522 26.27 -6.33 -15.74
N LEU A 523 25.99 -6.91 -14.57
CA LEU A 523 26.03 -6.17 -13.32
C LEU A 523 27.46 -5.74 -13.00
N GLY A 524 27.64 -4.43 -12.86
CA GLY A 524 28.85 -3.79 -12.36
C GLY A 524 28.75 -3.54 -10.86
N SER A 525 28.96 -2.30 -10.46
CA SER A 525 28.97 -1.90 -9.05
C SER A 525 27.55 -1.66 -8.54
N VAL A 526 27.28 -2.14 -7.32
CA VAL A 526 26.05 -1.84 -6.58
C VAL A 526 26.41 -0.96 -5.39
N ILE A 527 25.75 0.19 -5.28
CA ILE A 527 26.01 1.19 -4.26
C ILE A 527 24.72 1.41 -3.49
N VAL A 528 24.79 1.46 -2.17
CA VAL A 528 23.64 1.71 -1.31
C VAL A 528 23.71 3.14 -0.73
N GLN A 529 22.57 3.83 -0.73
CA GLN A 529 22.41 5.17 -0.17
C GLN A 529 21.16 5.26 0.69
N GLY A 530 21.21 6.09 1.74
CA GLY A 530 20.08 6.34 2.63
C GLY A 530 20.00 5.44 3.87
N THR A 531 21.03 4.64 4.11
CA THR A 531 21.22 3.85 5.33
C THR A 531 21.84 4.73 6.42
N LEU A 532 21.05 5.10 7.43
CA LEU A 532 21.48 5.91 8.58
C LEU A 532 21.63 5.06 9.84
N LEU A 533 20.62 4.23 10.13
CA LEU A 533 20.59 3.32 11.28
C LEU A 533 20.83 1.86 10.87
N THR A 534 20.56 1.53 9.61
CA THR A 534 20.81 0.20 9.04
C THR A 534 22.21 0.11 8.45
N ASP A 535 22.74 -1.11 8.42
CA ASP A 535 23.99 -1.41 7.73
C ASP A 535 23.71 -1.64 6.22
N PRO A 536 24.50 -1.09 5.28
CA PRO A 536 24.37 -1.37 3.85
C PRO A 536 24.32 -2.86 3.48
N VAL A 537 24.96 -3.72 4.27
CA VAL A 537 24.89 -5.18 4.14
C VAL A 537 23.46 -5.69 4.23
N ALA A 538 22.58 -5.04 5.01
CA ALA A 538 21.17 -5.39 5.11
C ALA A 538 20.43 -5.23 3.78
N VAL A 539 20.90 -4.35 2.89
CA VAL A 539 20.40 -4.17 1.52
C VAL A 539 21.10 -5.13 0.56
N LEU A 540 22.43 -5.17 0.59
CA LEU A 540 23.24 -5.91 -0.39
C LEU A 540 23.07 -7.43 -0.27
N ARG A 541 22.75 -7.93 0.92
CA ARG A 541 22.51 -9.36 1.12
C ARG A 541 21.19 -9.82 0.52
N GLU A 542 20.24 -8.95 0.22
CA GLU A 542 18.92 -9.35 -0.26
C GLU A 542 18.99 -9.83 -1.72
N ASN A 543 18.72 -11.12 -1.97
CA ASN A 543 18.73 -11.72 -3.32
C ASN A 543 19.92 -11.28 -4.21
N PRO A 544 21.17 -11.64 -3.85
CA PRO A 544 22.36 -11.10 -4.48
C PRO A 544 22.46 -11.54 -5.95
N ILE A 545 22.53 -10.57 -6.85
CA ILE A 545 22.89 -10.83 -8.25
C ILE A 545 24.42 -10.93 -8.31
N PRO A 546 25.00 -12.07 -8.69
CA PRO A 546 26.46 -12.20 -8.69
C PRO A 546 27.09 -11.22 -9.68
N SER A 547 28.11 -10.49 -9.22
CA SER A 547 28.87 -9.54 -10.04
C SER A 547 29.36 -10.18 -11.34
N GLY A 548 29.22 -9.47 -12.47
CA GLY A 548 29.63 -9.95 -13.79
C GLY A 548 28.60 -10.82 -14.53
N ARG A 549 27.50 -11.27 -13.90
CA ARG A 549 26.37 -11.87 -14.63
C ARG A 549 25.52 -10.81 -15.32
N TYR A 550 24.77 -11.22 -16.35
CA TYR A 550 23.80 -10.34 -17.01
C TYR A 550 22.70 -9.92 -16.04
N ALA A 551 22.49 -8.61 -15.93
CA ALA A 551 21.49 -8.01 -15.04
C ALA A 551 20.20 -7.77 -15.82
N GLY A 552 19.24 -8.68 -15.64
CA GLY A 552 17.92 -8.57 -16.25
C GLY A 552 16.92 -7.79 -15.41
N GLU A 553 15.88 -7.25 -16.05
CA GLU A 553 14.81 -6.49 -15.37
C GLU A 553 14.13 -7.29 -14.25
N GLU A 554 13.79 -8.56 -14.48
CA GLU A 554 13.23 -9.45 -13.45
C GLU A 554 14.15 -9.60 -12.23
N ALA A 555 15.46 -9.74 -12.43
CA ALA A 555 16.41 -9.89 -11.33
C ALA A 555 16.50 -8.59 -10.49
N LEU A 556 16.52 -7.43 -11.16
CA LEU A 556 16.51 -6.11 -10.51
C LEU A 556 15.22 -5.89 -9.72
N LEU A 557 14.07 -6.28 -10.30
CA LEU A 557 12.78 -6.15 -9.62
C LEU A 557 12.71 -7.07 -8.39
N LYS A 558 13.15 -8.32 -8.49
CA LYS A 558 13.21 -9.24 -7.35
C LYS A 558 14.16 -8.74 -6.25
N PHE A 559 15.29 -8.16 -6.62
CA PHE A 559 16.19 -7.49 -5.67
C PHE A 559 15.47 -6.35 -4.95
N GLN A 560 14.85 -5.41 -5.69
CA GLN A 560 14.09 -4.29 -5.12
C GLN A 560 12.96 -4.76 -4.19
N GLN A 561 12.19 -5.75 -4.62
CA GLN A 561 11.09 -6.34 -3.83
C GLN A 561 11.61 -7.04 -2.57
N SER A 562 12.75 -7.74 -2.64
CA SER A 562 13.36 -8.39 -1.47
C SER A 562 13.82 -7.36 -0.44
N VAL A 563 14.49 -6.29 -0.88
CA VAL A 563 14.92 -5.19 0.00
C VAL A 563 13.70 -4.51 0.65
N TYR A 564 12.65 -4.22 -0.13
CA TYR A 564 11.42 -3.65 0.41
C TYR A 564 10.71 -4.60 1.38
N GLY A 565 10.70 -5.90 1.06
CA GLY A 565 10.09 -6.97 1.87
C GLY A 565 10.75 -7.18 3.24
N THR A 566 11.97 -6.67 3.48
CA THR A 566 12.59 -6.68 4.82
C THR A 566 11.80 -5.87 5.86
N GLY A 567 10.97 -4.91 5.42
CA GLY A 567 10.25 -3.99 6.30
C GLY A 567 11.14 -2.95 6.98
N LEU A 568 12.44 -2.88 6.66
CA LEU A 568 13.37 -1.86 7.17
C LEU A 568 13.27 -0.52 6.43
N TYR A 569 12.70 -0.54 5.23
CA TYR A 569 12.66 0.60 4.32
C TYR A 569 11.23 0.86 3.84
N LYS A 570 10.79 2.12 3.87
CA LYS A 570 9.47 2.53 3.33
C LYS A 570 9.51 2.83 1.83
N SER A 571 10.70 3.02 1.26
CA SER A 571 10.92 3.23 -0.16
C SER A 571 12.27 2.63 -0.57
N VAL A 572 12.29 1.92 -1.69
CA VAL A 572 13.50 1.41 -2.34
C VAL A 572 13.46 1.82 -3.81
N ARG A 573 14.43 2.62 -4.26
CA ARG A 573 14.57 3.05 -5.65
C ARG A 573 15.89 2.56 -6.22
N LEU A 574 15.83 2.00 -7.43
CA LEU A 574 17.01 1.58 -8.17
C LEU A 574 17.31 2.61 -9.26
N GLN A 575 18.35 3.40 -9.10
CA GLN A 575 18.88 4.19 -10.19
C GLN A 575 19.81 3.34 -11.05
N ARG A 576 19.45 3.21 -12.33
CA ARG A 576 20.17 2.41 -13.33
C ARG A 576 21.13 3.31 -14.08
N VAL A 577 22.44 3.11 -13.93
CA VAL A 577 23.44 3.84 -14.71
C VAL A 577 24.08 2.88 -15.71
N LYS A 578 23.62 3.00 -16.95
CA LYS A 578 24.03 2.17 -18.07
C LYS A 578 25.35 2.67 -18.65
N ARG A 579 26.27 1.75 -18.95
CA ARG A 579 27.50 2.00 -19.72
C ARG A 579 27.45 1.19 -21.03
N PRO A 580 26.77 1.70 -22.08
CA PRO A 580 26.50 0.95 -23.30
C PRO A 580 27.75 0.39 -23.99
N ALA A 581 28.82 1.19 -24.07
CA ALA A 581 30.07 0.81 -24.72
C ALA A 581 30.81 -0.35 -24.01
N GLU A 582 30.62 -0.50 -22.70
CA GLU A 582 31.23 -1.56 -21.90
C GLU A 582 30.29 -2.76 -21.69
N GLY A 583 28.99 -2.61 -21.99
CA GLY A 583 27.96 -3.59 -21.66
C GLY A 583 27.83 -3.79 -20.15
N VAL A 584 27.98 -2.73 -19.34
CA VAL A 584 27.91 -2.78 -17.87
C VAL A 584 26.78 -1.91 -17.34
N LEU A 585 26.02 -2.43 -16.38
CA LEU A 585 25.01 -1.72 -15.62
C LEU A 585 25.46 -1.61 -14.17
N ASP A 586 25.64 -0.39 -13.70
CA ASP A 586 25.81 -0.14 -12.27
C ASP A 586 24.49 0.32 -11.66
N ILE A 587 24.28 0.02 -10.38
CA ILE A 587 23.04 0.32 -9.66
C ILE A 587 23.36 1.19 -8.45
N VAL A 588 22.61 2.28 -8.30
CA VAL A 588 22.53 3.00 -7.02
C VAL A 588 21.18 2.67 -6.39
N VAL A 589 21.22 2.02 -5.23
CA VAL A 589 20.07 1.63 -4.43
C VAL A 589 19.83 2.72 -3.41
N GLU A 590 18.82 3.55 -3.66
CA GLU A 590 18.38 4.55 -2.69
C GLU A 590 17.29 3.95 -1.81
N VAL A 591 17.56 3.90 -0.51
CA VAL A 591 16.59 3.47 0.49
C VAL A 591 16.15 4.63 1.36
N GLU A 592 14.89 4.61 1.79
CA GLU A 592 14.41 5.50 2.85
C GLU A 592 13.99 4.62 4.03
N GLU A 593 14.75 4.68 5.12
CA GLU A 593 14.48 3.89 6.33
C GLU A 593 13.09 4.22 6.90
N THR A 594 12.42 3.18 7.40
CA THR A 594 11.17 3.34 8.14
C THR A 594 11.47 3.72 9.61
N MET A 595 10.43 3.96 10.41
CA MET A 595 10.62 4.15 11.85
C MET A 595 11.19 2.88 12.49
N PHE A 596 12.26 2.99 13.28
CA PHE A 596 12.90 1.83 13.90
C PHE A 596 11.97 1.13 14.92
N LEU A 597 11.11 1.90 15.59
CA LEU A 597 10.15 1.40 16.58
C LEU A 597 8.72 1.38 16.01
N ASP A 598 8.06 0.24 16.13
CA ASP A 598 6.63 0.05 15.92
C ASP A 598 5.90 0.01 17.26
N LEU A 599 4.79 0.73 17.39
CA LEU A 599 3.97 0.75 18.61
C LEU A 599 2.50 0.60 18.23
N GLU A 600 1.88 -0.45 18.72
CA GLU A 600 0.46 -0.71 18.52
C GLU A 600 -0.27 -0.81 19.86
N PHE A 601 -1.44 -0.17 19.93
CA PHE A 601 -2.32 -0.22 21.09
C PHE A 601 -3.65 -0.78 20.62
N ALA A 602 -4.15 -1.81 21.29
CA ALA A 602 -5.45 -2.38 21.00
C ALA A 602 -6.27 -2.49 22.29
N GLY A 603 -7.59 -2.33 22.14
CA GLY A 603 -8.57 -2.50 23.20
C GLY A 603 -9.75 -3.27 22.66
N GLY A 604 -10.38 -4.06 23.52
CA GLY A 604 -11.57 -4.81 23.13
C GLY A 604 -12.34 -5.36 24.31
N TYR A 605 -13.52 -5.87 23.98
CA TYR A 605 -14.35 -6.62 24.90
C TYR A 605 -14.86 -7.85 24.16
N ALA A 606 -14.92 -8.99 24.82
CA ALA A 606 -15.65 -10.13 24.32
C ALA A 606 -16.35 -10.86 25.48
N THR A 607 -17.50 -11.49 25.23
CA THR A 607 -18.26 -12.18 26.28
C THR A 607 -17.47 -13.30 26.96
N ASP A 608 -16.61 -14.00 26.20
CA ASP A 608 -15.76 -15.09 26.67
C ASP A 608 -14.61 -14.60 27.55
N THR A 609 -13.90 -13.54 27.14
CA THR A 609 -12.66 -13.06 27.81
C THR A 609 -12.82 -11.80 28.67
N GLY A 610 -13.95 -11.11 28.58
CA GLY A 610 -14.17 -9.80 29.21
C GLY A 610 -13.43 -8.66 28.52
N VAL A 611 -13.23 -7.57 29.27
CA VAL A 611 -12.44 -6.39 28.83
C VAL A 611 -10.98 -6.78 28.72
N ARG A 612 -10.32 -6.35 27.63
CA ARG A 612 -8.90 -6.58 27.38
C ARG A 612 -8.24 -5.39 26.69
N GLY A 613 -6.96 -5.22 26.94
CA GLY A 613 -6.10 -4.27 26.24
C GLY A 613 -4.74 -4.91 25.93
N SER A 614 -4.10 -4.47 24.86
CA SER A 614 -2.74 -4.88 24.54
C SER A 614 -1.88 -3.73 24.06
N VAL A 615 -0.60 -3.83 24.39
CA VAL A 615 0.47 -2.99 23.87
C VAL A 615 1.45 -3.91 23.16
N TYR A 616 1.72 -3.63 21.89
CA TYR A 616 2.77 -4.27 21.11
C TYR A 616 3.84 -3.25 20.78
N ALA A 617 5.09 -3.60 21.01
CA ALA A 617 6.24 -2.78 20.68
C ALA A 617 7.25 -3.62 19.91
N LYS A 618 7.75 -3.13 18.77
CA LYS A 618 8.78 -3.83 17.98
C LYS A 618 9.88 -2.88 17.58
N ASP A 619 11.10 -3.16 18.02
CA ASP A 619 12.29 -2.63 17.36
C ASP A 619 12.58 -3.49 16.13
N ARG A 620 12.61 -2.86 14.95
CA ARG A 620 12.81 -3.52 13.66
C ARG A 620 14.26 -3.97 13.44
N SER A 621 15.25 -3.37 14.12
CA SER A 621 16.66 -3.65 13.88
C SER A 621 17.56 -3.17 15.02
N LEU A 622 17.84 -4.05 15.98
CA LEU A 622 18.70 -3.77 17.14
C LEU A 622 20.14 -3.37 16.79
N ASP A 623 20.66 -3.86 15.67
CA ASP A 623 22.08 -3.80 15.30
C ASP A 623 22.30 -3.27 13.87
N GLY A 624 21.25 -2.70 13.26
CA GLY A 624 21.27 -2.27 11.86
C GLY A 624 21.17 -3.42 10.82
N LEU A 625 21.15 -4.69 11.24
CA LEU A 625 21.11 -5.87 10.37
C LEU A 625 19.72 -6.53 10.31
N GLY A 626 18.66 -5.88 10.78
CA GLY A 626 17.29 -6.39 10.74
C GLY A 626 16.95 -7.44 11.79
N ARG A 627 17.80 -7.62 12.82
CA ARG A 627 17.44 -8.40 14.00
C ARG A 627 16.40 -7.65 14.82
N SER A 628 15.19 -8.18 14.90
CA SER A 628 14.10 -7.49 15.58
C SER A 628 13.87 -8.01 16.99
N LEU A 629 13.51 -7.12 17.91
CA LEU A 629 13.02 -7.47 19.24
C LEU A 629 11.60 -6.92 19.36
N SER A 630 10.66 -7.78 19.74
CA SER A 630 9.27 -7.38 19.96
C SER A 630 8.75 -7.81 21.32
N GLY A 631 7.94 -6.95 21.93
CA GLY A 631 7.23 -7.22 23.17
C GLY A 631 5.73 -7.11 22.94
N LEU A 632 4.98 -8.10 23.43
CA LEU A 632 3.52 -8.05 23.50
C LEU A 632 3.10 -8.14 24.98
N VAL A 633 2.33 -7.17 25.42
CA VAL A 633 1.65 -7.20 26.72
C VAL A 633 0.16 -7.20 26.45
N LEU A 634 -0.54 -8.25 26.83
CA LEU A 634 -2.00 -8.34 26.81
C LEU A 634 -2.47 -8.52 28.25
N ILE A 635 -3.37 -7.62 28.68
CA ILE A 635 -4.00 -7.66 30.00
C ILE A 635 -5.51 -7.71 29.78
N GLY A 636 -6.17 -8.68 30.39
CA GLY A 636 -7.62 -8.84 30.32
C GLY A 636 -8.17 -9.48 31.60
N GLN A 637 -9.49 -9.49 31.72
CA GLN A 637 -10.15 -9.97 32.94
C GLN A 637 -9.92 -11.46 33.23
N LYS A 638 -9.83 -12.30 32.20
CA LYS A 638 -9.61 -13.76 32.32
C LYS A 638 -8.27 -14.24 31.78
N GLN A 639 -7.45 -13.33 31.25
CA GLN A 639 -6.19 -13.70 30.60
C GLN A 639 -5.17 -12.56 30.67
N GLU A 640 -3.94 -12.92 31.03
CA GLU A 640 -2.76 -12.06 30.91
C GLU A 640 -1.72 -12.79 30.07
N ASN A 641 -1.09 -12.10 29.13
CA ASN A 641 -0.06 -12.70 28.27
C ASN A 641 1.06 -11.68 28.01
N TYR A 642 2.26 -12.01 28.46
CA TYR A 642 3.47 -11.24 28.27
C TYR A 642 4.41 -12.05 27.38
N GLN A 643 4.85 -11.46 26.27
CA GLN A 643 5.76 -12.13 25.35
C GLN A 643 6.89 -11.19 24.97
N LEU A 644 8.10 -11.74 24.92
CA LEU A 644 9.29 -11.09 24.39
C LEU A 644 9.87 -12.02 23.31
N GLU A 645 9.92 -11.54 22.07
CA GLU A 645 10.39 -12.30 20.91
C GLU A 645 11.60 -11.60 20.29
N MET A 646 12.71 -12.32 20.18
CA MET A 646 13.87 -11.93 19.37
C MET A 646 13.88 -12.74 18.07
N ARG A 647 14.08 -12.06 16.95
CA ARG A 647 14.13 -12.65 15.61
C ARG A 647 15.44 -12.37 14.91
N GLU A 648 16.09 -13.42 14.42
CA GLU A 648 17.24 -13.38 13.53
C GLU A 648 16.77 -13.82 12.13
N PRO A 649 16.59 -12.91 11.17
CA PRO A 649 16.04 -13.23 9.84
C PRO A 649 16.90 -14.22 9.03
N TYR A 650 18.19 -14.39 9.36
CA TYR A 650 19.12 -15.21 8.57
C TYR A 650 19.97 -16.16 9.42
N ILE A 651 19.35 -17.02 10.23
CA ILE A 651 20.06 -17.89 11.19
C ILE A 651 20.99 -18.92 10.53
N LEU A 652 20.70 -19.33 9.29
CA LEU A 652 21.54 -20.22 8.46
C LEU A 652 22.08 -19.50 7.21
N GLY A 653 22.17 -18.18 7.25
CA GLY A 653 22.50 -17.33 6.10
C GLY A 653 21.37 -17.20 5.07
N ASN A 654 21.65 -16.50 3.97
CA ASN A 654 20.62 -16.05 3.04
C ASN A 654 20.17 -17.09 1.99
N ARG A 655 20.90 -18.20 1.80
CA ARG A 655 20.59 -19.16 0.71
C ARG A 655 19.20 -19.77 0.83
N TRP A 656 18.73 -19.98 2.06
CA TRP A 656 17.48 -20.68 2.36
C TRP A 656 16.48 -19.82 3.13
N LYS A 657 16.86 -18.59 3.52
CA LYS A 657 16.01 -17.65 4.27
C LYS A 657 15.25 -18.30 5.44
N TRP A 658 15.97 -19.02 6.29
CA TRP A 658 15.42 -19.49 7.57
C TRP A 658 15.59 -18.41 8.62
N GLU A 659 14.51 -18.12 9.34
CA GLU A 659 14.50 -17.19 10.45
C GLU A 659 14.64 -17.97 11.76
N GLY A 660 15.55 -17.53 12.62
CA GLY A 660 15.65 -17.99 14.00
C GLY A 660 14.77 -17.12 14.89
N VAL A 661 13.98 -17.74 15.76
CA VAL A 661 13.12 -17.03 16.72
C VAL A 661 13.39 -17.55 18.12
N LEU A 662 13.52 -16.65 19.08
CA LEU A 662 13.57 -16.96 20.50
C LEU A 662 12.48 -16.17 21.21
N THR A 663 11.53 -16.88 21.81
CA THR A 663 10.38 -16.29 22.49
C THR A 663 10.40 -16.67 23.96
N ALA A 664 10.40 -15.68 24.84
CA ALA A 664 10.06 -15.86 26.25
C ALA A 664 8.61 -15.43 26.46
N SER A 665 7.82 -16.24 27.16
CA SER A 665 6.40 -15.95 27.39
C SER A 665 5.96 -16.28 28.81
N HIS A 666 5.03 -15.50 29.33
CA HIS A 666 4.30 -15.75 30.56
C HIS A 666 2.81 -15.56 30.30
N LEU A 667 2.02 -16.59 30.57
CA LEU A 667 0.58 -16.65 30.37
C LEU A 667 -0.10 -16.97 31.70
N PHE A 668 -1.09 -16.17 32.07
CA PHE A 668 -2.11 -16.53 33.05
C PHE A 668 -3.44 -16.66 32.31
N LYS A 669 -4.18 -17.74 32.54
CA LYS A 669 -5.52 -17.95 31.97
C LYS A 669 -6.44 -18.60 32.99
N GLU A 670 -7.62 -18.00 33.17
CA GLU A 670 -8.72 -18.57 33.96
C GLU A 670 -9.65 -19.34 33.01
N ASN A 671 -9.78 -20.65 33.23
CA ASN A 671 -10.73 -21.51 32.53
C ASN A 671 -11.89 -21.86 33.48
N PRO A 672 -13.02 -22.36 32.97
CA PRO A 672 -14.19 -22.66 33.81
C PRO A 672 -13.91 -23.61 34.99
N SER A 673 -13.06 -24.61 34.80
CA SER A 673 -12.78 -25.66 35.82
C SER A 673 -11.37 -25.62 36.41
N PHE A 674 -10.49 -24.73 35.94
CA PHE A 674 -9.12 -24.58 36.44
C PHE A 674 -8.47 -23.26 36.00
N SER A 675 -7.46 -22.82 36.76
CA SER A 675 -6.57 -21.73 36.37
C SER A 675 -5.19 -22.25 35.98
N LEU A 676 -4.57 -21.60 34.98
CA LEU A 676 -3.26 -21.97 34.45
C LEU A 676 -2.30 -20.78 34.50
N LYS A 677 -1.12 -21.00 35.06
CA LYS A 677 0.07 -20.16 34.86
C LYS A 677 1.09 -20.93 34.05
N LYS A 678 1.54 -20.36 32.94
CA LYS A 678 2.52 -20.97 32.05
C LYS A 678 3.65 -20.01 31.76
N THR A 679 4.88 -20.41 32.06
CA THR A 679 6.09 -19.65 31.70
C THR A 679 6.93 -20.48 30.75
N ALA A 680 7.17 -20.01 29.53
CA ALA A 680 7.82 -20.79 28.50
C ALA A 680 8.96 -20.05 27.81
N LEU A 681 9.99 -20.80 27.43
CA LEU A 681 11.05 -20.40 26.50
C LEU A 681 10.93 -21.26 25.25
N ILE A 682 10.81 -20.60 24.09
CA ILE A 682 10.58 -21.26 22.80
C ILE A 682 11.71 -20.85 21.86
N ALA A 683 12.48 -21.83 21.38
CA ALA A 683 13.46 -21.63 20.32
C ALA A 683 12.91 -22.22 19.02
N GLY A 684 12.83 -21.42 17.97
CA GLY A 684 12.17 -21.78 16.71
C GLY A 684 13.00 -21.49 15.47
N LEU A 685 12.74 -22.25 14.43
CA LEU A 685 13.19 -22.03 13.06
C LEU A 685 11.95 -21.89 12.18
N ASN A 686 11.82 -20.75 11.49
CA ASN A 686 10.71 -20.45 10.59
C ASN A 686 11.20 -20.36 9.16
N HIS A 687 10.39 -20.80 8.21
CA HIS A 687 10.63 -20.63 6.79
C HIS A 687 9.35 -20.25 6.08
N GLU A 688 9.37 -19.12 5.37
CA GLU A 688 8.29 -18.71 4.48
C GLU A 688 8.40 -19.49 3.16
N ILE A 689 7.42 -20.35 2.89
CA ILE A 689 7.40 -21.21 1.70
C ILE A 689 6.70 -20.54 0.51
N LEU A 690 5.70 -19.71 0.80
CA LEU A 690 4.88 -18.92 -0.12
C LEU A 690 4.48 -17.64 0.63
N GLU A 691 3.99 -16.63 -0.10
CA GLU A 691 3.47 -15.41 0.52
C GLU A 691 2.47 -15.76 1.64
N ARG A 692 2.73 -15.29 2.87
CA ARG A 692 1.88 -15.53 4.06
C ARG A 692 1.74 -16.99 4.49
N SER A 693 2.57 -17.90 3.97
CA SER A 693 2.56 -19.32 4.33
C SER A 693 3.90 -19.75 4.91
N THR A 694 3.87 -20.35 6.09
CA THR A 694 5.06 -20.64 6.89
C THR A 694 5.11 -22.09 7.34
N VAL A 695 6.33 -22.59 7.46
CA VAL A 695 6.65 -23.83 8.17
C VAL A 695 7.58 -23.48 9.31
N SER A 696 7.29 -23.99 10.51
CA SER A 696 8.07 -23.74 11.71
C SER A 696 8.40 -25.03 12.44
N LEU A 697 9.62 -25.12 12.95
CA LEU A 697 10.06 -26.14 13.89
C LEU A 697 10.47 -25.45 15.18
N GLN A 698 9.89 -25.85 16.31
CA GLN A 698 10.09 -25.20 17.60
C GLN A 698 10.45 -26.22 18.67
N TYR A 699 11.34 -25.84 19.57
CA TYR A 699 11.56 -26.50 20.85
C TYR A 699 11.02 -25.58 21.94
N GLU A 700 10.06 -26.07 22.72
CA GLU A 700 9.41 -25.33 23.80
C GLU A 700 9.71 -26.01 25.13
N TYR A 701 10.24 -25.24 26.07
CA TYR A 701 10.36 -25.65 27.47
C TYR A 701 9.48 -24.74 28.32
N SER A 702 8.50 -25.31 29.01
CA SER A 702 7.54 -24.57 29.83
C SER A 702 7.43 -25.10 31.26
N LEU A 703 7.14 -24.17 32.17
CA LEU A 703 6.75 -24.42 33.55
C LEU A 703 5.26 -24.14 33.63
N ASP A 704 4.45 -25.18 33.73
CA ASP A 704 3.00 -25.12 33.77
C ASP A 704 2.55 -25.36 35.21
N GLU A 705 1.81 -24.41 35.79
CA GLU A 705 1.20 -24.51 37.12
C GLU A 705 -0.32 -24.47 36.96
N THR A 706 -0.97 -25.61 37.21
CA THR A 706 -2.42 -25.77 37.21
C THR A 706 -2.93 -25.74 38.64
N PHE A 707 -3.86 -24.85 38.94
CA PHE A 707 -4.39 -24.62 40.28
C PHE A 707 -5.86 -24.18 40.23
N ASP A 708 -6.50 -24.05 41.40
CA ASP A 708 -7.94 -23.76 41.52
C ASP A 708 -8.79 -24.69 40.65
N VAL A 709 -8.48 -25.99 40.70
CA VAL A 709 -9.15 -27.01 39.89
C VAL A 709 -10.38 -27.53 40.62
N ASP A 710 -11.52 -27.53 39.95
CA ASP A 710 -12.76 -28.07 40.49
C ASP A 710 -12.62 -29.56 40.83
N PRO A 711 -13.10 -30.03 42.00
CA PRO A 711 -12.89 -31.41 42.43
C PRO A 711 -13.35 -32.48 41.44
N GLY A 712 -14.47 -32.27 40.74
CA GLY A 712 -14.97 -33.21 39.74
C GLY A 712 -14.26 -33.14 38.39
N ALA A 713 -13.38 -32.15 38.18
CA ALA A 713 -12.52 -32.06 36.99
C ALA A 713 -11.19 -32.81 37.11
N ILE A 714 -10.84 -33.27 38.31
CA ILE A 714 -9.61 -34.02 38.58
C ILE A 714 -9.83 -35.49 38.18
N ILE A 715 -9.23 -35.92 37.08
CA ILE A 715 -9.22 -37.34 36.65
C ILE A 715 -7.94 -38.02 37.14
N SER A 716 -6.83 -37.28 37.15
CA SER A 716 -5.50 -37.77 37.51
C SER A 716 -4.75 -36.78 38.41
N PRO A 717 -3.79 -37.23 39.24
CA PRO A 717 -2.96 -36.33 40.04
C PRO A 717 -2.23 -35.25 39.22
N GLU A 718 -1.94 -35.53 37.95
CA GLU A 718 -1.29 -34.64 37.00
C GLU A 718 -2.17 -33.45 36.58
N ASP A 719 -3.47 -33.47 36.89
CA ASP A 719 -4.41 -32.37 36.62
C ASP A 719 -4.21 -31.18 37.57
N GLN A 720 -3.31 -31.29 38.55
CA GLN A 720 -3.01 -30.24 39.51
C GLN A 720 -1.51 -30.09 39.77
N GLY A 721 -1.11 -28.91 40.23
CA GLY A 721 0.25 -28.63 40.64
C GLY A 721 1.13 -28.16 39.50
N ARG A 722 2.44 -28.44 39.60
CA ARG A 722 3.45 -27.94 38.67
C ARG A 722 4.04 -29.06 37.83
N ALA A 723 4.15 -28.81 36.53
CA ALA A 723 4.80 -29.71 35.59
C ALA A 723 5.75 -28.92 34.68
N ASN A 724 6.95 -29.44 34.51
CA ASN A 724 7.89 -28.98 33.49
C ASN A 724 7.59 -29.75 32.20
N ILE A 725 7.28 -29.05 31.13
CA ILE A 725 6.94 -29.67 29.84
C ILE A 725 7.97 -29.23 28.81
N ALA A 726 8.65 -30.20 28.21
CA ALA A 726 9.59 -29.97 27.12
C ALA A 726 9.09 -30.67 25.86
N SER A 727 8.91 -29.92 24.78
CA SER A 727 8.30 -30.45 23.55
C SER A 727 8.96 -29.94 22.28
N VAL A 728 8.94 -30.77 21.24
CA VAL A 728 9.22 -30.36 19.87
C VAL A 728 7.89 -30.18 19.15
N ARG A 729 7.73 -29.03 18.46
CA ARG A 729 6.52 -28.64 17.75
C ARG A 729 6.83 -28.37 16.29
N ALA A 730 6.09 -29.00 15.39
CA ALA A 730 6.12 -28.74 13.96
C ALA A 730 4.82 -28.05 13.55
N LEU A 731 4.91 -26.81 13.08
CA LEU A 731 3.78 -26.00 12.68
C LEU A 731 3.82 -25.75 11.18
N VAL A 732 2.66 -25.84 10.53
CA VAL A 732 2.47 -25.44 9.13
C VAL A 732 1.28 -24.50 9.07
N VAL A 733 1.45 -23.37 8.40
CA VAL A 733 0.39 -22.40 8.10
C VAL A 733 0.40 -22.14 6.60
N LEU A 734 -0.75 -22.34 5.96
CA LEU A 734 -0.99 -22.06 4.56
C LEU A 734 -2.10 -21.02 4.47
N ASP A 735 -1.79 -19.82 3.99
CA ASP A 735 -2.77 -18.73 3.88
C ASP A 735 -2.86 -18.23 2.44
N PHE A 736 -3.98 -18.58 1.80
CA PHE A 736 -4.33 -18.20 0.43
C PHE A 736 -5.59 -17.31 0.39
N ARG A 737 -5.91 -16.63 1.49
CA ARG A 737 -7.07 -15.73 1.57
C ARG A 737 -6.83 -14.44 0.80
N ASP A 738 -7.90 -13.95 0.18
CA ASP A 738 -7.91 -12.63 -0.47
C ASP A 738 -7.73 -11.47 0.53
N ASP A 739 -8.33 -11.59 1.71
CA ASP A 739 -8.22 -10.65 2.82
C ASP A 739 -8.08 -11.41 4.14
N PRO A 740 -7.02 -11.19 4.95
CA PRO A 740 -6.84 -11.89 6.23
C PRO A 740 -7.89 -11.59 7.30
N PHE A 741 -8.52 -10.42 7.25
CA PHE A 741 -9.47 -9.92 8.25
C PHE A 741 -10.93 -10.15 7.86
N ASN A 742 -11.27 -9.99 6.58
CA ASN A 742 -12.61 -10.24 6.05
C ASN A 742 -12.59 -11.03 4.73
N PRO A 743 -12.14 -12.30 4.77
CA PRO A 743 -11.98 -13.12 3.58
C PRO A 743 -13.32 -13.41 2.88
N LYS A 744 -13.31 -13.32 1.55
CA LYS A 744 -14.44 -13.70 0.69
C LYS A 744 -14.10 -14.88 -0.22
N ARG A 745 -12.82 -15.05 -0.54
CA ARG A 745 -12.33 -16.13 -1.38
C ARG A 745 -10.99 -16.64 -0.87
N GLY A 746 -10.81 -17.94 -0.85
CA GLY A 746 -9.52 -18.57 -0.61
C GLY A 746 -9.57 -19.64 0.46
N LEU A 747 -8.39 -19.99 0.96
CA LEU A 747 -8.17 -21.08 1.90
C LEU A 747 -7.22 -20.60 3.01
N TYR A 748 -7.55 -20.93 4.25
CA TYR A 748 -6.62 -20.91 5.36
C TYR A 748 -6.51 -22.32 5.91
N ALA A 749 -5.30 -22.86 6.06
CA ALA A 749 -5.07 -24.14 6.70
C ALA A 749 -3.91 -24.03 7.67
N SER A 750 -4.04 -24.62 8.85
CA SER A 750 -2.97 -24.71 9.83
C SER A 750 -2.93 -26.09 10.47
N GLY A 751 -1.74 -26.51 10.87
CA GLY A 751 -1.53 -27.78 11.57
C GLY A 751 -0.37 -27.68 12.54
N VAL A 752 -0.51 -28.35 13.69
CA VAL A 752 0.52 -28.42 14.72
C VAL A 752 0.67 -29.88 15.17
N GLY A 753 1.85 -30.44 14.99
CA GLY A 753 2.28 -31.66 15.65
C GLY A 753 3.16 -31.30 16.84
N GLU A 754 2.90 -31.86 18.01
CA GLU A 754 3.65 -31.63 19.25
C GLU A 754 4.04 -32.98 19.87
N LEU A 755 5.30 -33.12 20.25
CA LEU A 755 5.83 -34.30 20.94
C LEU A 755 6.53 -33.83 22.22
N ALA A 756 5.92 -34.13 23.37
CA ALA A 756 6.55 -33.98 24.68
C ALA A 756 7.15 -35.32 25.11
N SER A 757 8.38 -35.30 25.63
CA SER A 757 9.10 -36.51 26.02
C SER A 757 10.05 -36.26 27.18
N GLU A 758 10.21 -37.24 28.06
CA GLU A 758 11.24 -37.26 29.10
C GLU A 758 12.65 -37.05 28.51
N LEU A 759 12.91 -37.59 27.32
CA LEU A 759 14.18 -37.41 26.59
C LEU A 759 14.46 -35.95 26.22
N LEU A 760 13.43 -35.12 26.13
CA LEU A 760 13.51 -33.69 25.89
C LEU A 760 13.59 -32.88 27.19
N GLY A 761 13.45 -33.53 28.36
CA GLY A 761 13.38 -32.88 29.67
C GLY A 761 11.95 -32.61 30.17
N SER A 762 10.95 -33.28 29.58
CA SER A 762 9.54 -33.19 30.02
C SER A 762 9.27 -34.10 31.23
N GLN A 763 8.34 -33.71 32.09
CA GLN A 763 7.79 -34.58 33.15
C GLN A 763 6.53 -35.31 32.71
N VAL A 764 6.02 -34.99 31.53
CA VAL A 764 4.86 -35.63 30.93
C VAL A 764 5.17 -36.01 29.49
N ASP A 765 4.71 -37.20 29.09
CA ASP A 765 4.94 -37.79 27.78
C ASP A 765 3.62 -37.87 27.02
N TYR A 766 3.50 -37.07 25.97
CA TYR A 766 2.35 -37.12 25.07
C TYR A 766 2.74 -36.69 23.66
N TRP A 767 1.95 -37.13 22.70
CA TRP A 767 1.97 -36.53 21.37
C TRP A 767 0.59 -35.94 21.07
N SER A 768 0.58 -34.83 20.34
CA SER A 768 -0.64 -34.13 19.92
C SER A 768 -0.55 -33.79 18.44
N LEU A 769 -1.68 -33.93 17.75
CA LEU A 769 -1.85 -33.46 16.39
C LEU A 769 -3.13 -32.64 16.34
N THR A 770 -3.01 -31.38 15.94
CA THR A 770 -4.14 -30.46 15.75
C THR A 770 -4.11 -29.89 14.34
N GLY A 771 -5.29 -29.67 13.77
CA GLY A 771 -5.44 -29.08 12.45
C GLY A 771 -6.68 -28.22 12.36
N GLN A 772 -6.58 -27.12 11.60
CA GLN A 772 -7.70 -26.27 11.23
C GLN A 772 -7.67 -26.00 9.72
N THR A 773 -8.83 -25.96 9.09
CA THR A 773 -8.97 -25.59 7.69
C THR A 773 -10.23 -24.78 7.48
N SER A 774 -10.11 -23.62 6.84
CA SER A 774 -11.18 -22.68 6.54
C SER A 774 -11.23 -22.38 5.04
N PHE A 775 -12.36 -22.65 4.40
CA PHE A 775 -12.65 -22.30 3.01
C PHE A 775 -13.57 -21.10 2.94
N TYR A 776 -13.24 -20.15 2.06
CA TYR A 776 -14.08 -19.00 1.75
C TYR A 776 -14.48 -19.05 0.28
N LEU A 777 -15.77 -19.19 0.03
CA LEU A 777 -16.33 -19.42 -1.30
C LEU A 777 -17.24 -18.24 -1.68
N PRO A 778 -16.94 -17.51 -2.77
CA PRO A 778 -17.87 -16.53 -3.30
C PRO A 778 -19.08 -17.26 -3.88
N VAL A 779 -20.30 -16.89 -3.47
CA VAL A 779 -21.53 -17.59 -3.89
C VAL A 779 -22.27 -16.77 -4.95
N VAL A 780 -22.94 -15.69 -4.56
CA VAL A 780 -23.65 -14.78 -5.46
C VAL A 780 -23.33 -13.33 -5.07
N ARG A 781 -22.93 -12.50 -6.06
CA ARG A 781 -22.53 -11.09 -5.87
C ARG A 781 -21.37 -10.93 -4.86
N ARG A 782 -21.65 -10.26 -3.74
CA ARG A 782 -20.72 -9.90 -2.68
C ARG A 782 -20.81 -10.86 -1.48
N ASN A 783 -21.68 -11.87 -1.54
CA ASN A 783 -21.88 -12.83 -0.47
C ASN A 783 -20.77 -13.88 -0.47
N SER A 784 -20.40 -14.35 0.73
CA SER A 784 -19.41 -15.42 0.89
C SER A 784 -19.92 -16.49 1.84
N LEU A 785 -19.63 -17.74 1.53
CA LEU A 785 -19.80 -18.87 2.43
C LEU A 785 -18.44 -19.17 3.06
N ALA A 786 -18.38 -19.14 4.38
CA ALA A 786 -17.21 -19.56 5.16
C ALA A 786 -17.48 -20.94 5.76
N LEU A 787 -16.63 -21.91 5.46
CA LEU A 787 -16.66 -23.24 6.04
C LEU A 787 -15.36 -23.44 6.83
N SER A 788 -15.43 -23.88 8.07
CA SER A 788 -14.26 -24.16 8.91
C SER A 788 -14.39 -25.52 9.57
N ALA A 789 -13.29 -26.25 9.62
CA ALA A 789 -13.16 -27.50 10.36
C ALA A 789 -11.92 -27.44 11.24
N ARG A 790 -12.04 -27.85 12.51
CA ARG A 790 -10.93 -28.03 13.45
C ARG A 790 -11.01 -29.44 14.03
N ALA A 791 -9.89 -30.15 14.04
CA ALA A 791 -9.80 -31.47 14.64
C ALA A 791 -8.52 -31.57 15.47
N GLY A 792 -8.53 -32.44 16.47
CA GLY A 792 -7.37 -32.66 17.32
C GLY A 792 -7.40 -34.03 18.00
N VAL A 793 -6.21 -34.58 18.24
CA VAL A 793 -5.99 -35.76 19.05
C VAL A 793 -4.74 -35.52 19.91
N ILE A 794 -4.80 -35.86 21.19
CA ILE A 794 -3.67 -35.86 22.11
C ILE A 794 -3.67 -37.15 22.92
N LEU A 795 -2.57 -37.90 22.91
CA LEU A 795 -2.49 -39.17 23.61
C LEU A 795 -1.23 -39.26 24.47
N PRO A 796 -1.34 -39.78 25.71
CA PRO A 796 -0.19 -40.00 26.56
C PRO A 796 0.56 -41.25 26.10
N TYR A 797 1.86 -41.30 26.39
CA TYR A 797 2.70 -42.48 26.21
C TYR A 797 3.81 -42.50 27.27
N GLY A 798 4.69 -43.50 27.24
CA GLY A 798 5.90 -43.48 28.08
C GLY A 798 5.59 -43.43 29.57
N ILE A 799 6.11 -42.42 30.26
CA ILE A 799 5.94 -42.25 31.72
C ILE A 799 4.55 -41.73 32.13
N SER A 800 3.75 -41.24 31.18
CA SER A 800 2.42 -40.71 31.45
C SER A 800 1.33 -41.72 31.07
N SER A 801 0.35 -41.88 31.96
CA SER A 801 -0.82 -42.72 31.72
C SER A 801 -2.04 -41.92 31.25
N GLU A 802 -2.12 -40.66 31.69
CA GLU A 802 -3.20 -39.71 31.38
C GLU A 802 -2.63 -38.39 30.84
N VAL A 803 -3.45 -37.63 30.11
CA VAL A 803 -3.11 -36.28 29.65
C VAL A 803 -3.53 -35.26 30.71
N PRO A 804 -2.64 -34.37 31.16
CA PRO A 804 -2.98 -33.33 32.11
C PRO A 804 -4.07 -32.39 31.57
N ILE A 805 -4.97 -31.93 32.45
CA ILE A 805 -6.14 -31.11 32.10
C ILE A 805 -5.78 -29.87 31.28
N GLN A 806 -4.65 -29.20 31.59
CA GLN A 806 -4.19 -28.01 30.85
C GLN A 806 -3.80 -28.29 29.38
N LYS A 807 -3.68 -29.56 28.98
CA LYS A 807 -3.38 -29.99 27.60
C LYS A 807 -4.58 -30.63 26.90
N ARG A 808 -5.68 -30.94 27.60
CA ARG A 808 -6.90 -31.50 27.01
C ARG A 808 -7.60 -30.46 26.12
N PHE A 809 -8.43 -30.95 25.19
CA PHE A 809 -9.26 -30.10 24.35
C PHE A 809 -10.55 -29.69 25.08
N PHE A 810 -10.98 -28.46 24.82
CA PHE A 810 -12.23 -27.89 25.29
C PHE A 810 -12.96 -27.22 24.12
N ALA A 811 -14.29 -27.22 24.16
CA ALA A 811 -15.13 -26.61 23.14
C ALA A 811 -16.35 -25.92 23.77
N GLY A 812 -17.02 -25.07 23.00
CA GLY A 812 -18.05 -24.15 23.46
C GLY A 812 -17.55 -22.70 23.48
N GLY A 813 -18.46 -21.75 23.25
CA GLY A 813 -18.15 -20.33 23.12
C GLY A 813 -18.00 -19.85 21.67
N ARG A 814 -17.57 -18.60 21.53
CA ARG A 814 -17.63 -17.83 20.28
C ARG A 814 -16.76 -18.40 19.15
N THR A 815 -15.60 -18.98 19.48
CA THR A 815 -14.59 -19.40 18.52
C THR A 815 -14.68 -20.88 18.14
N THR A 816 -15.62 -21.63 18.74
CA THR A 816 -15.80 -23.07 18.53
C THR A 816 -17.25 -23.38 18.14
N VAL A 817 -18.13 -23.70 19.09
CA VAL A 817 -19.55 -24.00 18.86
C VAL A 817 -20.39 -22.93 19.56
N ARG A 818 -20.85 -21.94 18.79
CA ARG A 818 -21.66 -20.83 19.32
C ARG A 818 -23.01 -21.36 19.79
N GLY A 819 -23.46 -20.90 20.95
CA GLY A 819 -24.68 -21.39 21.59
C GLY A 819 -24.41 -22.28 22.81
N PHE A 820 -23.17 -22.72 23.03
CA PHE A 820 -22.69 -23.27 24.30
C PHE A 820 -21.83 -22.21 25.03
N GLU A 821 -21.82 -22.27 26.36
CA GLU A 821 -20.92 -21.44 27.18
C GLU A 821 -19.45 -21.83 26.91
N GLN A 822 -18.53 -20.90 27.16
CA GLN A 822 -17.11 -21.07 26.87
C GLN A 822 -16.56 -22.35 27.53
N ASP A 823 -15.96 -23.23 26.73
CA ASP A 823 -15.28 -24.46 27.20
C ASP A 823 -16.16 -25.47 27.98
N THR A 824 -17.48 -25.45 27.78
CA THR A 824 -18.45 -26.34 28.47
C THR A 824 -18.98 -27.53 27.63
N LEU A 825 -18.70 -27.57 26.33
CA LEU A 825 -19.14 -28.66 25.45
C LEU A 825 -18.18 -29.84 25.56
N GLY A 826 -18.69 -30.99 26.01
CA GLY A 826 -17.95 -32.25 26.05
C GLY A 826 -18.13 -33.00 27.36
N PRO A 827 -17.09 -33.74 27.81
CA PRO A 827 -17.13 -34.50 29.05
C PRO A 827 -17.25 -33.57 30.27
N ILE A 828 -18.11 -33.95 31.20
CA ILE A 828 -18.38 -33.22 32.45
C ILE A 828 -18.15 -34.14 33.66
N GLY A 829 -17.64 -33.57 34.74
CA GLY A 829 -17.39 -34.23 36.00
C GLY A 829 -18.66 -34.46 36.81
N ALA A 830 -18.53 -35.17 37.94
CA ALA A 830 -19.65 -35.50 38.80
C ALA A 830 -20.34 -34.25 39.43
N ASP A 831 -19.63 -33.14 39.53
CA ASP A 831 -20.10 -31.85 40.03
C ASP A 831 -20.52 -30.88 38.91
N GLY A 832 -20.49 -31.32 37.64
CA GLY A 832 -20.81 -30.52 36.47
C GLY A 832 -19.63 -29.73 35.88
N ALA A 833 -18.43 -29.83 36.46
CA ALA A 833 -17.25 -29.13 35.94
C ALA A 833 -16.78 -29.72 34.58
N PRO A 834 -16.44 -28.92 33.58
CA PRO A 834 -15.87 -29.42 32.33
C PRO A 834 -14.49 -30.05 32.54
N ILE A 835 -14.29 -31.27 32.05
CA ILE A 835 -13.02 -32.02 32.27
C ILE A 835 -12.14 -32.10 31.02
N GLY A 836 -12.67 -31.66 29.88
CA GLY A 836 -12.02 -31.70 28.57
C GLY A 836 -11.95 -33.12 27.98
N GLY A 837 -11.27 -33.28 26.84
CA GLY A 837 -11.06 -34.59 26.23
C GLY A 837 -9.79 -34.71 25.40
N GLU A 838 -9.40 -35.95 25.09
CA GLU A 838 -8.23 -36.25 24.25
C GLU A 838 -8.49 -36.05 22.76
N TYR A 839 -9.75 -35.99 22.35
CA TYR A 839 -10.13 -35.79 20.95
C TYR A 839 -11.09 -34.62 20.81
N GLN A 840 -10.99 -33.90 19.69
CA GLN A 840 -11.94 -32.85 19.32
C GLN A 840 -12.26 -32.89 17.83
N LEU A 841 -13.51 -32.50 17.51
CA LEU A 841 -13.97 -32.17 16.17
C LEU A 841 -14.91 -30.96 16.26
N ILE A 842 -14.66 -29.91 15.50
CA ILE A 842 -15.48 -28.71 15.40
C ILE A 842 -15.68 -28.38 13.92
N LEU A 843 -16.91 -28.10 13.53
CA LEU A 843 -17.33 -27.76 12.18
C LEU A 843 -18.16 -26.47 12.25
N ASN A 844 -17.88 -25.51 11.38
CA ASN A 844 -18.61 -24.26 11.29
C ASN A 844 -18.96 -23.97 9.84
N ALA A 845 -20.20 -23.59 9.57
CA ALA A 845 -20.64 -23.09 8.28
C ALA A 845 -21.34 -21.74 8.49
N GLU A 846 -20.87 -20.69 7.82
CA GLU A 846 -21.37 -19.32 7.98
C GLU A 846 -21.62 -18.66 6.62
N MET A 847 -22.88 -18.35 6.30
CA MET A 847 -23.28 -17.59 5.13
C MET A 847 -23.26 -16.09 5.45
N ARG A 848 -22.39 -15.34 4.79
CA ARG A 848 -22.16 -13.90 5.02
C ARG A 848 -22.80 -13.06 3.92
N VAL A 849 -23.58 -12.06 4.34
CA VAL A 849 -24.29 -11.12 3.48
C VAL A 849 -23.87 -9.69 3.85
N PRO A 850 -22.98 -9.06 3.07
CA PRO A 850 -22.63 -7.66 3.29
C PRO A 850 -23.83 -6.75 2.96
N LEU A 851 -24.13 -5.85 3.87
CA LEU A 851 -25.19 -4.84 3.79
C LEU A 851 -24.58 -3.46 3.50
N GLN A 852 -25.42 -2.42 3.49
CA GLN A 852 -24.96 -1.04 3.32
C GLN A 852 -24.20 -0.54 4.56
N TYR A 853 -23.41 0.53 4.38
CA TYR A 853 -22.72 1.24 5.46
C TYR A 853 -21.70 0.41 6.28
N GLY A 854 -21.21 -0.73 5.77
CA GLY A 854 -20.23 -1.55 6.50
C GLY A 854 -20.84 -2.56 7.47
N LEU A 855 -22.17 -2.73 7.45
CA LEU A 855 -22.85 -3.82 8.15
C LEU A 855 -22.68 -5.15 7.39
N LEU A 856 -22.59 -6.26 8.12
CA LEU A 856 -22.54 -7.62 7.60
C LEU A 856 -23.48 -8.48 8.46
N ALA A 857 -24.49 -9.06 7.82
CA ALA A 857 -25.31 -10.08 8.45
C ALA A 857 -24.75 -11.46 8.09
N ALA A 858 -24.88 -12.42 9.00
CA ALA A 858 -24.57 -13.80 8.71
C ALA A 858 -25.55 -14.76 9.39
N ALA A 859 -25.76 -15.91 8.76
CA ALA A 859 -26.43 -17.06 9.37
C ALA A 859 -25.41 -18.19 9.46
N PHE A 860 -25.40 -18.93 10.55
CA PHE A 860 -24.43 -19.99 10.78
C PHE A 860 -25.04 -21.28 11.32
N VAL A 861 -24.34 -22.38 11.10
CA VAL A 861 -24.53 -23.68 11.73
C VAL A 861 -23.18 -24.12 12.25
N ASP A 862 -23.10 -24.44 13.54
CA ASP A 862 -21.92 -24.98 14.17
C ASP A 862 -22.21 -26.40 14.67
N ALA A 863 -21.23 -27.29 14.62
CA ALA A 863 -21.31 -28.62 15.19
C ALA A 863 -19.98 -28.96 15.86
N GLY A 864 -20.01 -29.65 16.99
CA GLY A 864 -18.77 -30.07 17.62
C GLY A 864 -18.92 -31.17 18.65
N SER A 865 -17.79 -31.84 18.89
CA SER A 865 -17.65 -32.90 19.88
C SER A 865 -16.26 -32.82 20.49
N VAL A 866 -16.20 -33.02 21.80
CA VAL A 866 -14.99 -33.32 22.56
C VAL A 866 -15.28 -34.61 23.30
N TRP A 867 -14.36 -35.56 23.27
CA TRP A 867 -14.58 -36.88 23.88
C TRP A 867 -13.31 -37.49 24.42
N LEU A 868 -13.48 -38.49 25.29
CA LEU A 868 -12.40 -39.19 25.95
C LEU A 868 -11.94 -40.40 25.15
N ARG A 869 -10.68 -40.81 25.36
CA ARG A 869 -10.14 -42.05 24.79
C ARG A 869 -10.91 -43.29 25.23
N ASP A 870 -11.36 -43.33 26.47
CA ASP A 870 -12.23 -44.39 26.96
C ASP A 870 -13.70 -44.06 26.62
N PRO A 871 -14.31 -44.75 25.63
CA PRO A 871 -15.68 -44.46 25.22
C PRO A 871 -16.72 -44.83 26.29
N SER A 872 -16.35 -45.62 27.31
CA SER A 872 -17.23 -45.94 28.43
C SER A 872 -17.41 -44.78 29.40
N MET A 873 -16.42 -43.88 29.49
CA MET A 873 -16.48 -42.65 30.27
C MET A 873 -17.24 -41.57 29.49
N TYR A 874 -16.79 -41.26 28.27
CA TYR A 874 -17.47 -40.32 27.37
C TYR A 874 -17.02 -40.52 25.92
N GLY A 875 -17.86 -41.18 25.11
CA GLY A 875 -17.60 -41.40 23.68
C GLY A 875 -17.93 -40.19 22.80
N PHE A 876 -17.73 -40.35 21.49
CA PHE A 876 -18.07 -39.32 20.50
C PHE A 876 -19.56 -38.93 20.57
N ASP A 877 -19.81 -37.64 20.74
CA ASP A 877 -21.14 -37.06 20.85
C ASP A 877 -21.18 -35.71 20.13
N LEU A 878 -21.75 -35.68 18.92
CA LEU A 878 -21.80 -34.48 18.09
C LEU A 878 -22.99 -33.60 18.49
N ARG A 879 -22.71 -32.41 19.01
CA ARG A 879 -23.70 -31.40 19.39
C ARG A 879 -23.82 -30.35 18.28
N GLU A 880 -25.03 -29.87 17.99
CA GLU A 880 -25.28 -28.97 16.86
C GLU A 880 -26.01 -27.70 17.28
N THR A 881 -25.63 -26.56 16.68
CA THR A 881 -26.26 -25.27 16.89
C THR A 881 -26.50 -24.54 15.58
N ALA A 882 -27.47 -23.64 15.56
CA ALA A 882 -27.71 -22.72 14.45
C ALA A 882 -27.95 -21.30 14.97
N GLY A 883 -27.58 -20.29 14.21
CA GLY A 883 -27.65 -18.93 14.71
C GLY A 883 -27.54 -17.82 13.68
N LEU A 884 -27.62 -16.60 14.19
CA LEU A 884 -27.52 -15.37 13.42
C LEU A 884 -26.42 -14.48 14.02
N SER A 885 -25.74 -13.77 13.15
CA SER A 885 -24.68 -12.82 13.47
C SER A 885 -24.96 -11.49 12.78
N LEU A 886 -24.74 -10.39 13.50
CA LEU A 886 -24.70 -9.05 12.95
C LEU A 886 -23.36 -8.40 13.29
N ARG A 887 -22.63 -7.96 12.28
CA ARG A 887 -21.31 -7.33 12.42
C ARG A 887 -21.31 -5.94 11.81
N TYR A 888 -20.64 -5.00 12.45
CA TYR A 888 -20.36 -3.67 11.93
C TYR A 888 -18.85 -3.50 11.83
N ILE A 889 -18.35 -3.38 10.60
CA ILE A 889 -16.92 -3.24 10.34
C ILE A 889 -16.53 -1.78 10.59
N THR A 890 -15.78 -1.54 11.66
CA THR A 890 -15.24 -0.20 11.96
C THR A 890 -13.76 -0.12 11.60
N PRO A 891 -13.19 1.09 11.47
CA PRO A 891 -11.75 1.27 11.28
C PRO A 891 -10.88 0.67 12.40
N VAL A 892 -11.44 0.46 13.60
CA VAL A 892 -10.73 -0.03 14.79
C VAL A 892 -11.04 -1.51 15.12
N GLY A 893 -11.71 -2.22 14.20
CA GLY A 893 -12.12 -3.61 14.35
C GLY A 893 -13.64 -3.82 14.21
N PRO A 894 -14.10 -5.04 13.97
CA PRO A 894 -15.51 -5.37 13.91
C PRO A 894 -16.15 -5.30 15.29
N ILE A 895 -17.39 -4.83 15.31
CA ILE A 895 -18.31 -5.03 16.43
C ILE A 895 -19.28 -6.13 16.01
N SER A 896 -19.42 -7.20 16.79
CA SER A 896 -20.26 -8.34 16.44
C SER A 896 -21.18 -8.74 17.58
N VAL A 897 -22.41 -9.08 17.21
CA VAL A 897 -23.40 -9.75 18.06
C VAL A 897 -23.78 -11.06 17.37
N ASP A 898 -23.61 -12.18 18.08
CA ASP A 898 -24.00 -13.50 17.61
C ASP A 898 -24.99 -14.12 18.62
N TYR A 899 -25.99 -14.83 18.13
CA TYR A 899 -26.83 -15.70 18.96
C TYR A 899 -26.92 -17.09 18.33
N GLY A 900 -26.56 -18.12 19.11
CA GLY A 900 -26.62 -19.52 18.69
C GLY A 900 -27.66 -20.29 19.51
N TRP A 901 -28.58 -20.97 18.84
CA TRP A 901 -29.57 -21.91 19.40
C TRP A 901 -29.04 -23.35 19.35
N LYS A 902 -29.20 -24.12 20.44
CA LYS A 902 -28.92 -25.57 20.45
C LYS A 902 -30.03 -26.32 19.73
N LEU A 903 -29.68 -27.07 18.68
CA LEU A 903 -30.64 -27.85 17.89
C LEU A 903 -31.07 -29.12 18.64
N ASP A 904 -30.16 -29.69 19.43
CA ASP A 904 -30.34 -30.88 20.25
C ASP A 904 -30.29 -30.58 21.76
N ARG A 905 -31.08 -29.58 22.20
CA ARG A 905 -31.12 -29.16 23.62
C ARG A 905 -31.48 -30.32 24.56
N ARG A 906 -30.65 -30.54 25.58
CA ARG A 906 -30.86 -31.58 26.62
C ARG A 906 -31.44 -30.99 27.92
N PRO A 907 -32.05 -31.81 28.80
CA PRO A 907 -32.50 -31.36 30.12
C PRO A 907 -31.36 -30.72 30.91
N GLY A 908 -31.61 -29.56 31.52
CA GLY A 908 -30.59 -28.80 32.26
C GLY A 908 -29.83 -27.77 31.43
N GLU A 909 -29.92 -27.81 30.09
CA GLU A 909 -29.22 -26.86 29.23
C GLU A 909 -30.04 -25.59 28.92
N SER A 910 -29.33 -24.45 28.82
CA SER A 910 -29.87 -23.22 28.24
C SER A 910 -30.30 -23.43 26.77
N PRO A 911 -31.30 -22.70 26.25
CA PRO A 911 -31.74 -22.83 24.86
C PRO A 911 -30.70 -22.34 23.83
N GLY A 912 -29.74 -21.52 24.26
CA GLY A 912 -28.75 -20.89 23.41
C GLY A 912 -28.03 -19.76 24.14
N GLU A 913 -26.96 -19.23 23.54
CA GLU A 913 -26.09 -18.22 24.15
C GLU A 913 -25.91 -16.99 23.25
N TRP A 914 -25.81 -15.82 23.88
CA TRP A 914 -25.41 -14.57 23.24
C TRP A 914 -23.88 -14.41 23.31
N SER A 915 -23.29 -13.99 22.19
CA SER A 915 -21.89 -13.61 22.10
C SER A 915 -21.79 -12.18 21.61
N PHE A 916 -20.99 -11.37 22.29
CA PHE A 916 -20.71 -9.99 21.93
C PHE A 916 -19.21 -9.79 21.80
N THR A 917 -18.77 -9.01 20.82
CA THR A 917 -17.36 -8.64 20.65
C THR A 917 -17.23 -7.22 20.10
N ILE A 918 -16.27 -6.47 20.65
CA ILE A 918 -15.84 -5.16 20.16
C ILE A 918 -14.33 -5.19 19.99
N GLY A 919 -13.86 -4.71 18.84
CA GLY A 919 -12.46 -4.36 18.65
C GLY A 919 -11.61 -5.56 18.26
N MET A 920 -10.48 -5.74 18.94
CA MET A 920 -9.41 -6.67 18.58
C MET A 920 -9.91 -8.05 18.10
N VAL A 921 -9.70 -8.33 16.81
CA VAL A 921 -9.95 -9.63 16.16
C VAL A 921 -8.72 -10.48 16.38
N PHE A 922 -8.89 -11.66 16.98
CA PHE A 922 -7.91 -12.74 16.91
C PHE A 922 -8.54 -13.91 16.18
#